data_AF-A0AAW5EZD6-F1
#
_entry.id   AF-A0AAW5EZD6-F1
#
_cell.length_a   1.000
_cell.length_b   1.000
_cell.length_c   1.000
_cell.angle_alpha   90.00
_cell.angle_beta   90.00
_cell.angle_gamma   90.00
#
_symmetry.space_group_name_H-M   'P 1'
#
loop_
_entity.id
_entity.type
_entity.pdbx_description
1 polymer ?
#
loop_
_entity_poly.entity_id
_entity_poly.type
_entity_poly.pdbx_seq_one_letter_code
_entity_poly.pdbx_strand_id
1 'polypeptide(L)'
;MNKYELLNPMQQEAVYHTEGPLLVLAGAGSGKTRVLTHRIAYLIEEKQVNPWNIMAITFTNKAAAEMRERVDKIVGFGAESIWVSTFHSSCVRILRRHIEYLGYSTNFTIYDGDDQRTLMKQIFKRLDVDTKQFKERAVLSRISSAKDDMITPEEFELNAGGDFREKKVAQIYKEYQKELKKNNALDFDDLIVKTVELFQNVPDVLNYYQERFRYIMVDEYQDTNMVQFKLVDLLAGKYRNICVVGDDDQSIYKFRGANIENILSFEKAFPGAKVIKLEQNYRSTQNILNAANGVIRNNRGRKDKTLWTANDEGNLVRFLQFDTAYEEAEAIVKDIRREKEETGREYSDFAVLYRTNAQSRLLEEKCILYSIPYRLVGGVNFYQRKEIKDILCYLKTIANGQDDLAVQRIINVPKRGIGATSVGKVTIFASANGMSFYDALLRVRGIPTLGKAADKIGVFTEQIEDFKARLPKMSIKELIEEVLENTGYKKEIEAEGEIESETRLQNIEELINKAVSYSENEENPTLDGFLEEVALVADVDNMDESENRIVLMTLHSAKGLEFPYVYLSGLEDGLFPSSMSIMSDDKDAVEEERRLCYVGITRAREKLTLTMARQRMTNGETRYSRASRFVEEIPAWLLEQEEQPSVFSRAAGRSWGGSPSASSSDRGFGEAASSGWGGAGSGVQGSSANRSWGRSGGITTGWGAASGGGATASGFGSTAGNRQGEGVSTFGVKPNAYASKTAPAAPSFGKAFSVQKADHLPYSEGERVKHVKFGEGTVKKIEDGGKDFEVTVEFDRVGVKKMFASFAKLLKV
;
A
#
# COMPACT_ATOMS: atom_id res chain seq x y z
N MET A 1 -11.98 17.62 -37.05
CA MET A 1 -11.06 16.47 -37.08
C MET A 1 -11.81 15.26 -36.60
N ASN A 2 -11.64 14.13 -37.28
CA ASN A 2 -12.13 12.85 -36.81
C ASN A 2 -11.27 12.44 -35.60
N LYS A 3 -11.87 12.05 -34.48
CA LYS A 3 -11.13 11.74 -33.23
C LYS A 3 -10.13 10.59 -33.37
N TYR A 4 -10.29 9.74 -34.40
CA TYR A 4 -9.35 8.67 -34.75
C TYR A 4 -8.10 9.17 -35.52
N GLU A 5 -8.10 10.39 -36.10
CA GLU A 5 -6.93 11.00 -36.78
C GLU A 5 -5.81 11.37 -35.80
N LEU A 6 -6.13 11.53 -34.51
CA LEU A 6 -5.16 11.87 -33.46
C LEU A 6 -4.37 10.65 -32.95
N LEU A 7 -4.60 9.47 -33.50
CA LEU A 7 -3.94 8.20 -33.17
C LEU A 7 -2.86 7.88 -34.22
N ASN A 8 -1.74 7.28 -33.80
CA ASN A 8 -0.74 6.80 -34.75
C ASN A 8 -1.23 5.57 -35.55
N PRO A 9 -0.58 5.19 -36.67
CA PRO A 9 -1.07 4.09 -37.52
C PRO A 9 -1.26 2.74 -36.79
N MET A 10 -0.38 2.39 -35.84
CA MET A 10 -0.49 1.14 -35.07
C MET A 10 -1.62 1.20 -34.02
N GLN A 11 -1.83 2.38 -33.40
CA GLN A 11 -2.97 2.63 -32.52
C GLN A 11 -4.29 2.57 -33.30
N GLN A 12 -4.34 3.14 -34.51
CA GLN A 12 -5.50 3.03 -35.42
C GLN A 12 -5.76 1.57 -35.81
N GLU A 13 -4.73 0.81 -36.18
CA GLU A 13 -4.85 -0.61 -36.51
C GLU A 13 -5.43 -1.44 -35.35
N ALA A 14 -5.01 -1.16 -34.11
CA ALA A 14 -5.54 -1.77 -32.90
C ALA A 14 -6.97 -1.32 -32.55
N VAL A 15 -7.38 -0.11 -32.92
CA VAL A 15 -8.77 0.36 -32.79
C VAL A 15 -9.69 -0.31 -33.82
N TYR A 16 -9.26 -0.40 -35.08
CA TYR A 16 -10.09 -0.88 -36.19
C TYR A 16 -10.22 -2.42 -36.27
N HIS A 17 -9.25 -3.18 -35.75
CA HIS A 17 -9.26 -4.65 -35.77
C HIS A 17 -10.28 -5.24 -34.77
N THR A 18 -11.56 -5.16 -35.10
CA THR A 18 -12.69 -5.30 -34.18
C THR A 18 -13.07 -6.75 -33.87
N GLU A 19 -13.09 -7.63 -34.87
CA GLU A 19 -13.41 -9.05 -34.74
C GLU A 19 -12.16 -9.93 -34.51
N GLY A 20 -12.33 -11.01 -33.76
CA GLY A 20 -11.29 -11.98 -33.43
C GLY A 20 -10.42 -11.63 -32.22
N PRO A 21 -9.51 -12.54 -31.82
CA PRO A 21 -8.60 -12.31 -30.71
C PRO A 21 -7.48 -11.33 -31.09
N LEU A 22 -7.28 -10.31 -30.27
CA LEU A 22 -6.27 -9.27 -30.42
C LEU A 22 -5.40 -9.17 -29.16
N LEU A 23 -4.09 -9.20 -29.35
CA LEU A 23 -3.09 -8.83 -28.35
C LEU A 23 -2.42 -7.52 -28.77
N VAL A 24 -2.56 -6.49 -27.94
CA VAL A 24 -1.84 -5.22 -28.10
C VAL A 24 -0.67 -5.20 -27.11
N LEU A 25 0.54 -5.48 -27.61
CA LEU A 25 1.80 -5.41 -26.85
C LEU A 25 2.28 -3.96 -26.84
N ALA A 26 2.15 -3.28 -25.72
CA ALA A 26 2.21 -1.83 -25.70
C ALA A 26 3.13 -1.35 -24.57
N GLY A 27 4.23 -0.71 -24.94
CA GLY A 27 5.24 -0.25 -24.01
C GLY A 27 4.75 0.78 -22.99
N ALA A 28 5.58 1.07 -21.99
CA ALA A 28 5.37 2.24 -21.13
C ALA A 28 5.18 3.52 -21.97
N GLY A 29 4.19 4.34 -21.60
CA GLY A 29 3.91 5.62 -22.28
C GLY A 29 3.38 5.53 -23.72
N SER A 30 3.02 4.35 -24.23
CA SER A 30 2.58 4.14 -25.63
C SER A 30 1.09 4.39 -25.92
N GLY A 31 0.30 4.73 -24.89
CA GLY A 31 -1.13 5.01 -25.03
C GLY A 31 -2.08 3.80 -24.89
N LYS A 32 -1.68 2.73 -24.17
CA LYS A 32 -2.52 1.55 -23.84
C LYS A 32 -4.01 1.86 -23.64
N THR A 33 -4.33 2.61 -22.59
CA THR A 33 -5.71 2.95 -22.20
C THR A 33 -6.39 3.86 -23.23
N ARG A 34 -5.63 4.65 -23.99
CA ARG A 34 -6.16 5.48 -25.09
C ARG A 34 -6.66 4.60 -26.24
N VAL A 35 -5.92 3.55 -26.61
CA VAL A 35 -6.36 2.57 -27.62
C VAL A 35 -7.63 1.84 -27.16
N LEU A 36 -7.68 1.38 -25.91
CA LEU A 36 -8.89 0.73 -25.37
C LEU A 36 -10.12 1.65 -25.41
N THR A 37 -10.00 2.89 -24.93
CA THR A 37 -11.13 3.84 -24.88
C THR A 37 -11.61 4.25 -26.28
N HIS A 38 -10.70 4.45 -27.25
CA HIS A 38 -11.07 4.75 -28.64
C HIS A 38 -11.65 3.52 -29.36
N ARG A 39 -11.20 2.30 -29.03
CA ARG A 39 -11.79 1.05 -29.54
C ARG A 39 -13.22 0.83 -29.05
N ILE A 40 -13.53 1.13 -27.78
CA ILE A 40 -14.89 1.11 -27.26
C ILE A 40 -15.79 2.07 -28.05
N ALA A 41 -15.32 3.30 -28.27
CA ALA A 41 -16.06 4.29 -29.06
C ALA A 41 -16.29 3.83 -30.51
N TYR A 42 -15.25 3.31 -31.17
CA TYR A 42 -15.33 2.79 -32.53
C TYR A 42 -16.32 1.63 -32.68
N LEU A 43 -16.37 0.71 -31.70
CA LEU A 43 -17.37 -0.36 -31.67
C LEU A 43 -18.81 0.17 -31.60
N ILE A 44 -19.05 1.20 -30.79
CA ILE A 44 -20.40 1.77 -30.61
C ILE A 44 -20.81 2.62 -31.81
N GLU A 45 -19.93 3.51 -32.27
CA GLU A 45 -20.24 4.53 -33.28
C GLU A 45 -20.17 4.00 -34.71
N GLU A 46 -19.09 3.29 -35.05
CA GLU A 46 -18.81 2.86 -36.43
C GLU A 46 -19.26 1.42 -36.69
N LYS A 47 -19.28 0.55 -35.67
CA LYS A 47 -19.79 -0.83 -35.76
C LYS A 47 -21.20 -1.01 -35.21
N GLN A 48 -21.82 0.04 -34.65
CA GLN A 48 -23.19 0.01 -34.13
C GLN A 48 -23.42 -1.11 -33.09
N VAL A 49 -22.38 -1.43 -32.30
CA VAL A 49 -22.45 -2.42 -31.23
C VAL A 49 -23.17 -1.83 -30.04
N ASN A 50 -24.23 -2.52 -29.59
CA ASN A 50 -24.97 -2.13 -28.39
C ASN A 50 -24.03 -2.02 -27.16
N PRO A 51 -24.03 -0.91 -26.42
CA PRO A 51 -23.04 -0.68 -25.35
C PRO A 51 -23.04 -1.75 -24.24
N TRP A 52 -24.19 -2.33 -23.91
CA TRP A 52 -24.30 -3.42 -22.92
C TRP A 52 -23.66 -4.75 -23.36
N ASN A 53 -23.24 -4.85 -24.63
CA ASN A 53 -22.50 -6.00 -25.16
C ASN A 53 -20.97 -5.87 -25.01
N ILE A 54 -20.49 -4.75 -24.48
CA ILE A 54 -19.06 -4.46 -24.31
C ILE A 54 -18.68 -4.58 -22.83
N MET A 55 -17.64 -5.37 -22.55
CA MET A 55 -17.05 -5.54 -21.23
C MET A 55 -15.59 -5.07 -21.26
N ALA A 56 -15.22 -4.20 -20.32
CA ALA A 56 -13.87 -3.73 -20.11
C ALA A 56 -13.43 -4.02 -18.66
N ILE A 57 -12.37 -4.81 -18.51
CA ILE A 57 -11.83 -5.27 -17.24
C ILE A 57 -10.48 -4.61 -16.99
N THR A 58 -10.28 -4.08 -15.79
CA THR A 58 -9.00 -3.53 -15.33
C THR A 58 -8.58 -4.17 -13.99
N PHE A 59 -7.32 -4.00 -13.62
CA PHE A 59 -6.79 -4.54 -12.36
C PHE A 59 -7.21 -3.73 -11.13
N THR A 60 -7.28 -2.38 -11.23
CA THR A 60 -7.53 -1.48 -10.09
C THR A 60 -8.81 -0.65 -10.23
N ASN A 61 -9.42 -0.29 -9.11
CA ASN A 61 -10.61 0.56 -9.10
C ASN A 61 -10.32 1.97 -9.66
N LYS A 62 -9.10 2.52 -9.46
CA LYS A 62 -8.69 3.80 -10.06
C LYS A 62 -8.63 3.70 -11.59
N ALA A 63 -8.02 2.64 -12.13
CA ALA A 63 -7.99 2.41 -13.58
C ALA A 63 -9.40 2.17 -14.17
N ALA A 64 -10.29 1.48 -13.46
CA ALA A 64 -11.69 1.32 -13.87
C ALA A 64 -12.43 2.66 -13.93
N ALA A 65 -12.24 3.55 -12.95
CA ALA A 65 -12.86 4.87 -12.90
C ALA A 65 -12.30 5.81 -13.98
N GLU A 66 -10.98 5.84 -14.16
CA GLU A 66 -10.31 6.62 -15.21
C GLU A 66 -10.70 6.15 -16.62
N MET A 67 -10.82 4.84 -16.84
CA MET A 67 -11.31 4.28 -18.10
C MET A 67 -12.79 4.63 -18.33
N ARG A 68 -13.64 4.54 -17.29
CA ARG A 68 -15.04 4.98 -17.35
C ARG A 68 -15.14 6.43 -17.78
N GLU A 69 -14.49 7.34 -17.06
CA GLU A 69 -14.52 8.77 -17.35
C GLU A 69 -14.03 9.11 -18.76
N ARG A 70 -12.98 8.43 -19.24
CA ARG A 70 -12.50 8.58 -20.63
C ARG A 70 -13.50 8.06 -21.65
N VAL A 71 -14.15 6.93 -21.42
CA VAL A 71 -15.19 6.40 -22.32
C VAL A 71 -16.39 7.36 -22.35
N ASP A 72 -16.88 7.81 -21.20
CA ASP A 72 -18.03 8.72 -21.09
C ASP A 72 -17.74 10.09 -21.76
N LYS A 73 -16.49 10.56 -21.75
CA LYS A 73 -16.05 11.76 -22.49
C LYS A 73 -15.98 11.57 -24.01
N ILE A 74 -15.72 10.36 -24.49
CA ILE A 74 -15.55 10.06 -25.92
C ILE A 74 -16.89 9.62 -26.55
N VAL A 75 -17.74 8.92 -25.80
CA VAL A 75 -19.00 8.30 -26.20
C VAL A 75 -20.16 9.03 -25.52
N GLY A 76 -20.83 9.93 -26.24
CA GLY A 76 -21.83 10.82 -25.63
C GLY A 76 -23.10 10.12 -25.11
N PHE A 77 -23.65 9.15 -25.84
CA PHE A 77 -24.89 8.47 -25.48
C PHE A 77 -24.67 6.96 -25.27
N GLY A 78 -25.22 6.41 -24.19
CA GLY A 78 -25.19 4.98 -23.88
C GLY A 78 -23.94 4.46 -23.15
N ALA A 79 -22.95 5.31 -22.87
CA ALA A 79 -21.69 4.91 -22.22
C ALA A 79 -21.88 4.26 -20.83
N GLU A 80 -22.89 4.72 -20.06
CA GLU A 80 -23.28 4.15 -18.76
C GLU A 80 -23.59 2.65 -18.82
N SER A 81 -24.11 2.15 -19.94
CA SER A 81 -24.49 0.75 -20.12
C SER A 81 -23.31 -0.20 -20.36
N ILE A 82 -22.12 0.33 -20.64
CA ILE A 82 -20.89 -0.45 -20.87
C ILE A 82 -20.43 -1.04 -19.53
N TRP A 83 -19.99 -2.31 -19.53
CA TRP A 83 -19.49 -2.95 -18.31
C TRP A 83 -18.00 -2.66 -18.11
N VAL A 84 -17.66 -1.45 -17.64
CA VAL A 84 -16.30 -1.11 -17.15
C VAL A 84 -16.22 -1.38 -15.64
N SER A 85 -15.35 -2.28 -15.20
CA SER A 85 -15.09 -2.57 -13.77
C SER A 85 -13.86 -3.45 -13.55
N THR A 86 -13.47 -3.71 -12.29
CA THR A 86 -12.41 -4.69 -11.97
C THR A 86 -12.90 -6.15 -12.03
N PHE A 87 -11.95 -7.11 -12.10
CA PHE A 87 -12.23 -8.55 -12.01
C PHE A 87 -13.15 -8.89 -10.82
N HIS A 88 -12.74 -8.51 -9.61
CA HIS A 88 -13.52 -8.73 -8.38
C HIS A 88 -14.91 -8.08 -8.44
N SER A 89 -15.02 -6.84 -8.93
CA SER A 89 -16.31 -6.14 -9.06
C SER A 89 -17.25 -6.83 -10.05
N SER A 90 -16.71 -7.37 -11.15
CA SER A 90 -17.47 -8.17 -12.12
C SER A 90 -17.98 -9.46 -11.48
N CYS A 91 -17.08 -10.20 -10.81
CA CYS A 91 -17.40 -11.45 -10.12
C CYS A 91 -18.48 -11.25 -9.05
N VAL A 92 -18.35 -10.22 -8.19
CA VAL A 92 -19.38 -9.88 -7.19
C VAL A 92 -20.72 -9.65 -7.86
N ARG A 93 -20.81 -8.86 -8.93
CA ARG A 93 -22.08 -8.61 -9.64
C ARG A 93 -22.70 -9.88 -10.24
N ILE A 94 -21.88 -10.83 -10.70
CA ILE A 94 -22.34 -12.13 -11.23
C ILE A 94 -22.85 -13.01 -10.08
N LEU A 95 -22.04 -13.19 -9.04
CA LEU A 95 -22.35 -14.02 -7.87
C LEU A 95 -23.58 -13.50 -7.11
N ARG A 96 -23.71 -12.19 -6.92
CA ARG A 96 -24.89 -11.55 -6.28
C ARG A 96 -26.23 -11.87 -6.98
N ARG A 97 -26.19 -12.36 -8.23
CA ARG A 97 -27.38 -12.74 -9.00
C ARG A 97 -27.55 -14.25 -9.16
N HIS A 98 -26.47 -15.03 -9.12
CA HIS A 98 -26.49 -16.43 -9.57
C HIS A 98 -25.76 -17.43 -8.64
N ILE A 99 -25.19 -17.01 -7.50
CA ILE A 99 -24.44 -17.92 -6.60
C ILE A 99 -25.32 -19.00 -5.93
N GLU A 100 -26.65 -18.87 -5.98
CA GLU A 100 -27.60 -19.84 -5.40
C GLU A 100 -27.43 -21.24 -6.01
N TYR A 101 -27.03 -21.32 -7.29
CA TYR A 101 -26.70 -22.59 -7.94
C TYR A 101 -25.49 -23.32 -7.34
N LEU A 102 -24.63 -22.63 -6.58
CA LEU A 102 -23.51 -23.24 -5.82
C LEU A 102 -23.85 -23.54 -4.35
N GLY A 103 -25.11 -23.32 -3.94
CA GLY A 103 -25.57 -23.53 -2.57
C GLY A 103 -25.08 -22.48 -1.58
N TYR A 104 -25.01 -21.22 -2.01
CA TYR A 104 -24.84 -20.02 -1.16
C TYR A 104 -26.11 -19.16 -1.25
N SER A 105 -26.27 -18.20 -0.34
CA SER A 105 -27.29 -17.16 -0.47
C SER A 105 -26.69 -15.90 -1.12
N THR A 106 -27.45 -15.24 -1.98
CA THR A 106 -27.04 -14.01 -2.70
C THR A 106 -26.59 -12.86 -1.79
N ASN A 107 -26.97 -12.87 -0.52
CA ASN A 107 -26.55 -11.90 0.51
C ASN A 107 -25.23 -12.24 1.24
N PHE A 108 -24.32 -13.00 0.61
CA PHE A 108 -23.01 -13.38 1.20
C PHE A 108 -22.16 -12.20 1.71
N THR A 109 -21.37 -12.44 2.75
CA THR A 109 -20.38 -11.48 3.27
C THR A 109 -19.04 -11.65 2.53
N ILE A 110 -18.33 -10.55 2.29
CA ILE A 110 -16.96 -10.59 1.75
C ILE A 110 -16.01 -10.33 2.91
N TYR A 111 -15.12 -11.28 3.21
CA TYR A 111 -14.16 -11.18 4.31
C TYR A 111 -12.90 -10.43 3.88
N ASP A 112 -12.43 -9.52 4.74
CA ASP A 112 -11.16 -8.84 4.56
C ASP A 112 -9.98 -9.58 5.22
N GLY A 113 -8.77 -9.02 5.11
CA GLY A 113 -7.57 -9.64 5.66
C GLY A 113 -7.52 -9.75 7.19
N ASP A 114 -8.31 -8.98 7.94
CA ASP A 114 -8.46 -9.11 9.40
C ASP A 114 -9.55 -10.13 9.77
N ASP A 115 -10.65 -10.20 9.01
CA ASP A 115 -11.67 -11.26 9.12
C ASP A 115 -11.04 -12.64 8.86
N GLN A 116 -10.29 -12.78 7.76
CA GLN A 116 -9.55 -14.00 7.39
C GLN A 116 -8.60 -14.43 8.52
N ARG A 117 -7.82 -13.50 9.09
CA ARG A 117 -6.92 -13.77 10.22
C ARG A 117 -7.68 -14.20 11.47
N THR A 118 -8.84 -13.59 11.73
CA THR A 118 -9.69 -13.92 12.88
C THR A 118 -10.28 -15.33 12.76
N LEU A 119 -10.80 -15.68 11.57
CA LEU A 119 -11.28 -17.04 11.27
C LEU A 119 -10.12 -18.07 11.35
N MET A 120 -8.95 -17.75 10.79
CA MET A 120 -7.80 -18.65 10.81
C MET A 120 -7.33 -18.98 12.24
N LYS A 121 -7.33 -18.00 13.16
CA LYS A 121 -7.05 -18.23 14.59
C LYS A 121 -8.04 -19.19 15.26
N GLN A 122 -9.32 -19.11 14.91
CA GLN A 122 -10.34 -20.03 15.42
C GLN A 122 -10.12 -21.46 14.90
N ILE A 123 -9.72 -21.61 13.63
CA ILE A 123 -9.40 -22.90 13.02
C ILE A 123 -8.14 -23.51 13.63
N PHE A 124 -7.08 -22.72 13.81
CA PHE A 124 -5.83 -23.16 14.45
C PHE A 124 -6.08 -23.70 15.86
N LYS A 125 -6.89 -22.99 16.66
CA LYS A 125 -7.30 -23.45 18.01
C LYS A 125 -8.16 -24.72 17.97
N ARG A 126 -8.95 -24.94 16.91
CA ARG A 126 -9.82 -26.12 16.76
C ARG A 126 -9.07 -27.35 16.26
N LEU A 127 -8.05 -27.17 15.42
CA LEU A 127 -7.24 -28.23 14.81
C LEU A 127 -5.90 -28.50 15.53
N ASP A 128 -5.74 -27.92 16.72
CA ASP A 128 -4.54 -27.97 17.58
C ASP A 128 -3.24 -27.72 16.80
N VAL A 129 -3.20 -26.58 16.08
CA VAL A 129 -2.08 -26.20 15.22
C VAL A 129 -1.01 -25.47 16.02
N ASP A 130 0.22 -25.97 16.01
CA ASP A 130 1.37 -25.29 16.62
C ASP A 130 1.69 -23.97 15.89
N THR A 131 1.34 -22.86 16.53
CA THR A 131 1.56 -21.49 16.05
C THR A 131 3.04 -21.10 15.92
N LYS A 132 3.97 -21.89 16.50
CA LYS A 132 5.42 -21.67 16.30
C LYS A 132 5.88 -22.19 14.95
N GLN A 133 5.31 -23.31 14.48
CA GLN A 133 5.65 -23.95 13.20
C GLN A 133 4.85 -23.38 12.03
N PHE A 134 3.58 -23.01 12.27
CA PHE A 134 2.67 -22.45 11.29
C PHE A 134 2.24 -21.06 11.74
N LYS A 135 2.54 -20.02 10.93
CA LYS A 135 2.04 -18.66 11.15
C LYS A 135 0.80 -18.42 10.30
N GLU A 136 -0.25 -17.82 10.85
CA GLU A 136 -1.56 -17.68 10.17
C GLU A 136 -1.41 -16.95 8.83
N ARG A 137 -0.61 -15.89 8.78
CA ARG A 137 -0.32 -15.11 7.56
C ARG A 137 0.37 -15.95 6.47
N ALA A 138 1.27 -16.86 6.86
CA ALA A 138 1.96 -17.73 5.90
C ALA A 138 1.01 -18.79 5.33
N VAL A 139 0.14 -19.36 6.16
CA VAL A 139 -0.88 -20.33 5.72
C VAL A 139 -1.94 -19.67 4.83
N LEU A 140 -2.44 -18.48 5.21
CA LEU A 140 -3.35 -17.69 4.36
C LEU A 140 -2.72 -17.33 3.01
N SER A 141 -1.46 -16.92 2.98
CA SER A 141 -0.74 -16.66 1.73
C SER A 141 -0.64 -17.90 0.84
N ARG A 142 -0.38 -19.08 1.43
CA ARG A 142 -0.29 -20.35 0.69
C ARG A 142 -1.65 -20.79 0.13
N ILE A 143 -2.73 -20.55 0.88
CA ILE A 143 -4.12 -20.77 0.44
C ILE A 143 -4.48 -19.83 -0.72
N SER A 144 -4.11 -18.55 -0.61
CA SER A 144 -4.37 -17.54 -1.65
C SER A 144 -3.71 -17.94 -2.98
N SER A 145 -2.43 -18.31 -2.97
CA SER A 145 -1.75 -18.82 -4.17
C SER A 145 -2.38 -20.10 -4.73
N ALA A 146 -2.92 -20.99 -3.89
CA ALA A 146 -3.65 -22.16 -4.38
C ALA A 146 -4.95 -21.76 -5.10
N LYS A 147 -5.67 -20.77 -4.59
CA LYS A 147 -6.88 -20.22 -5.23
C LYS A 147 -6.55 -19.50 -6.55
N ASP A 148 -5.44 -18.76 -6.62
CA ASP A 148 -4.94 -18.11 -7.84
C ASP A 148 -4.72 -19.11 -8.99
N ASP A 149 -4.20 -20.30 -8.68
CA ASP A 149 -3.98 -21.40 -9.63
C ASP A 149 -5.26 -22.21 -9.93
N MET A 150 -6.33 -21.99 -9.18
CA MET A 150 -7.60 -22.74 -9.19
C MET A 150 -7.43 -24.18 -8.67
N ILE A 151 -6.59 -24.37 -7.65
CA ILE A 151 -6.34 -25.66 -6.97
C ILE A 151 -7.33 -25.81 -5.81
N THR A 152 -8.11 -26.90 -5.83
CA THR A 152 -9.07 -27.22 -4.76
C THR A 152 -8.38 -27.73 -3.49
N PRO A 153 -9.00 -27.67 -2.29
CA PRO A 153 -8.41 -28.25 -1.07
C PRO A 153 -8.05 -29.74 -1.20
N GLU A 154 -8.89 -30.50 -1.90
CA GLU A 154 -8.68 -31.92 -2.22
C GLU A 154 -7.47 -32.13 -3.15
N GLU A 155 -7.35 -31.32 -4.20
CA GLU A 155 -6.21 -31.37 -5.13
C GLU A 155 -4.91 -30.90 -4.45
N PHE A 156 -4.98 -29.90 -3.57
CA PHE A 156 -3.85 -29.46 -2.76
C PHE A 156 -3.35 -30.58 -1.84
N GLU A 157 -4.25 -31.36 -1.23
CA GLU A 157 -3.90 -32.52 -0.39
C GLU A 157 -3.21 -33.63 -1.20
N LEU A 158 -3.64 -33.85 -2.45
CA LEU A 158 -2.99 -34.78 -3.39
C LEU A 158 -1.60 -34.28 -3.81
N ASN A 159 -1.50 -33.01 -4.21
CA ASN A 159 -0.26 -32.37 -4.66
C ASN A 159 0.81 -32.29 -3.55
N ALA A 160 0.40 -32.22 -2.28
CA ALA A 160 1.30 -32.28 -1.13
C ALA A 160 2.07 -33.63 -1.03
N GLY A 161 1.57 -34.71 -1.62
CA GLY A 161 2.30 -35.97 -1.83
C GLY A 161 2.81 -36.61 -0.53
N GLY A 162 4.10 -36.43 -0.22
CA GLY A 162 4.75 -36.91 1.01
C GLY A 162 5.00 -35.83 2.08
N ASP A 163 4.84 -34.55 1.75
CA ASP A 163 5.18 -33.44 2.64
C ASP A 163 4.12 -33.27 3.76
N PHE A 164 4.55 -33.48 5.00
CA PHE A 164 3.71 -33.33 6.19
C PHE A 164 3.23 -31.89 6.41
N ARG A 165 4.07 -30.89 6.09
CA ARG A 165 3.76 -29.47 6.28
C ARG A 165 2.68 -29.03 5.30
N GLU A 166 2.83 -29.36 4.03
CA GLU A 166 1.83 -29.04 3.01
C GLU A 166 0.52 -29.81 3.23
N LYS A 167 0.56 -31.08 3.68
CA LYS A 167 -0.67 -31.80 4.09
C LYS A 167 -1.40 -31.13 5.24
N LYS A 168 -0.68 -30.61 6.25
CA LYS A 168 -1.31 -29.87 7.35
C LYS A 168 -1.93 -28.57 6.85
N VAL A 169 -1.31 -27.89 5.89
CA VAL A 169 -1.91 -26.72 5.19
C VAL A 169 -3.17 -27.13 4.43
N ALA A 170 -3.17 -28.26 3.73
CA ALA A 170 -4.35 -28.79 3.02
C ALA A 170 -5.54 -29.01 3.97
N GLN A 171 -5.28 -29.66 5.12
CA GLN A 171 -6.30 -29.87 6.16
C GLN A 171 -6.87 -28.55 6.68
N ILE A 172 -6.03 -27.54 6.91
CA ILE A 172 -6.44 -26.21 7.35
C ILE A 172 -7.26 -25.51 6.26
N TYR A 173 -6.84 -25.57 5.00
CA TYR A 173 -7.53 -24.98 3.85
C TYR A 173 -8.95 -25.56 3.69
N LYS A 174 -9.10 -26.87 3.84
CA LYS A 174 -10.39 -27.57 3.78
C LYS A 174 -11.37 -27.12 4.86
N GLU A 175 -10.94 -27.03 6.12
CA GLU A 175 -11.78 -26.51 7.20
C GLU A 175 -12.04 -24.99 7.07
N TYR A 176 -11.12 -24.23 6.49
CA TYR A 176 -11.29 -22.81 6.20
C TYR A 176 -12.39 -22.56 5.17
N GLN A 177 -12.37 -23.23 4.01
CA GLN A 177 -13.44 -23.10 3.00
C GLN A 177 -14.81 -23.56 3.53
N LYS A 178 -14.82 -24.59 4.39
CA LYS A 178 -16.02 -25.13 5.04
C LYS A 178 -16.63 -24.13 6.02
N GLU A 179 -15.84 -23.47 6.87
CA GLU A 179 -16.37 -22.44 7.78
C GLU A 179 -16.79 -21.17 7.03
N LEU A 180 -16.08 -20.76 5.97
CA LEU A 180 -16.54 -19.69 5.07
C LEU A 180 -17.92 -20.01 4.47
N LYS A 181 -18.08 -21.18 3.84
CA LYS A 181 -19.37 -21.59 3.26
C LYS A 181 -20.49 -21.67 4.30
N LYS A 182 -20.22 -22.22 5.48
CA LYS A 182 -21.16 -22.29 6.60
C LYS A 182 -21.65 -20.91 7.06
N ASN A 183 -20.77 -19.90 7.03
CA ASN A 183 -21.10 -18.53 7.41
C ASN A 183 -21.72 -17.71 6.26
N ASN A 184 -21.97 -18.33 5.10
CA ASN A 184 -22.32 -17.66 3.84
C ASN A 184 -21.34 -16.51 3.51
N ALA A 185 -20.05 -16.79 3.66
CA ALA A 185 -18.96 -15.86 3.41
C ALA A 185 -18.05 -16.34 2.27
N LEU A 186 -17.42 -15.38 1.60
CA LEU A 186 -16.35 -15.57 0.61
C LEU A 186 -15.20 -14.63 0.97
N ASP A 187 -13.96 -15.01 0.69
CA ASP A 187 -12.87 -14.05 0.63
C ASP A 187 -12.67 -13.47 -0.80
N PHE A 188 -11.69 -12.59 -0.97
CA PHE A 188 -11.42 -11.93 -2.26
C PHE A 188 -11.15 -12.94 -3.39
N ASP A 189 -10.32 -13.95 -3.11
CA ASP A 189 -9.90 -14.95 -4.09
C ASP A 189 -11.07 -15.87 -4.47
N ASP A 190 -11.92 -16.23 -3.49
CA ASP A 190 -13.17 -16.97 -3.73
C ASP A 190 -14.10 -16.26 -4.72
N LEU A 191 -14.10 -14.92 -4.81
CA LEU A 191 -14.95 -14.22 -5.77
C LEU A 191 -14.68 -14.68 -7.20
N ILE A 192 -13.41 -14.86 -7.56
CA ILE A 192 -13.03 -15.27 -8.92
C ILE A 192 -13.20 -16.79 -9.07
N VAL A 193 -12.70 -17.58 -8.11
CA VAL A 193 -12.83 -19.05 -8.11
C VAL A 193 -14.30 -19.47 -8.21
N LYS A 194 -15.20 -18.91 -7.39
CA LYS A 194 -16.62 -19.26 -7.41
C LYS A 194 -17.36 -18.76 -8.66
N THR A 195 -16.86 -17.71 -9.32
CA THR A 195 -17.42 -17.30 -10.62
C THR A 195 -17.01 -18.28 -11.73
N VAL A 196 -15.78 -18.79 -11.71
CA VAL A 196 -15.32 -19.84 -12.63
C VAL A 196 -16.07 -21.15 -12.37
N GLU A 197 -16.19 -21.60 -11.12
CA GLU A 197 -16.99 -22.78 -10.74
C GLU A 197 -18.45 -22.65 -11.19
N LEU A 198 -19.07 -21.47 -11.02
CA LEU A 198 -20.44 -21.21 -11.46
C LEU A 198 -20.60 -21.40 -12.97
N PHE A 199 -19.67 -20.86 -13.77
CA PHE A 199 -19.71 -20.97 -15.23
C PHE A 199 -19.42 -22.39 -15.74
N GLN A 200 -18.54 -23.14 -15.07
CA GLN A 200 -18.25 -24.54 -15.39
C GLN A 200 -19.41 -25.47 -15.03
N ASN A 201 -20.07 -25.24 -13.88
CA ASN A 201 -21.15 -26.09 -13.39
C ASN A 201 -22.54 -25.72 -13.95
N VAL A 202 -22.74 -24.48 -14.42
CA VAL A 202 -24.04 -23.98 -14.92
C VAL A 202 -23.89 -23.32 -16.29
N PRO A 203 -23.83 -24.11 -17.38
CA PRO A 203 -23.59 -23.60 -18.73
C PRO A 203 -24.61 -22.55 -19.21
N ASP A 204 -25.87 -22.61 -18.75
CA ASP A 204 -26.89 -21.61 -19.10
C ASP A 204 -26.57 -20.21 -18.58
N VAL A 205 -25.97 -20.12 -17.39
CA VAL A 205 -25.53 -18.84 -16.81
C VAL A 205 -24.32 -18.31 -17.57
N LEU A 206 -23.37 -19.18 -17.93
CA LEU A 206 -22.25 -18.80 -18.81
C LEU A 206 -22.76 -18.29 -20.17
N ASN A 207 -23.65 -19.04 -20.83
CA ASN A 207 -24.23 -18.67 -22.12
C ASN A 207 -24.98 -17.33 -22.07
N TYR A 208 -25.71 -17.04 -20.98
CA TYR A 208 -26.32 -15.72 -20.76
C TYR A 208 -25.29 -14.58 -20.74
N TYR A 209 -24.16 -14.77 -20.06
CA TYR A 209 -23.09 -13.76 -20.03
C TYR A 209 -22.26 -13.70 -21.31
N GLN A 210 -22.12 -14.80 -22.06
CA GLN A 210 -21.49 -14.80 -23.38
C GLN A 210 -22.35 -14.08 -24.43
N GLU A 211 -23.67 -14.32 -24.47
CA GLU A 211 -24.62 -13.59 -25.34
C GLU A 211 -24.60 -12.09 -25.09
N ARG A 212 -24.45 -11.71 -23.81
CA ARG A 212 -24.24 -10.34 -23.39
C ARG A 212 -22.87 -9.84 -23.84
N PHE A 213 -21.79 -10.32 -23.25
CA PHE A 213 -20.43 -9.80 -23.47
C PHE A 213 -19.81 -10.32 -24.78
N ARG A 214 -20.27 -9.77 -25.89
CA ARG A 214 -19.79 -10.10 -27.23
C ARG A 214 -18.42 -9.53 -27.55
N TYR A 215 -18.02 -8.45 -26.89
CA TYR A 215 -16.67 -7.87 -26.99
C TYR A 215 -16.08 -7.73 -25.59
N ILE A 216 -14.94 -8.37 -25.36
CA ILE A 216 -14.27 -8.41 -24.05
C ILE A 216 -12.92 -7.73 -24.19
N MET A 217 -12.63 -6.81 -23.29
CA MET A 217 -11.45 -5.96 -23.31
C MET A 217 -10.77 -6.04 -21.96
N VAL A 218 -9.47 -6.34 -21.91
CA VAL A 218 -8.72 -6.50 -20.65
C VAL A 218 -7.45 -5.65 -20.69
N ASP A 219 -7.33 -4.73 -19.73
CA ASP A 219 -6.14 -3.88 -19.54
C ASP A 219 -5.18 -4.49 -18.51
N GLU A 220 -3.90 -4.12 -18.59
CA GLU A 220 -2.80 -4.66 -17.76
C GLU A 220 -2.75 -6.20 -17.72
N TYR A 221 -2.99 -6.85 -18.86
CA TYR A 221 -3.18 -8.31 -18.96
C TYR A 221 -2.00 -9.16 -18.45
N GLN A 222 -0.78 -8.60 -18.42
CA GLN A 222 0.39 -9.30 -17.84
C GLN A 222 0.28 -9.51 -16.31
N ASP A 223 -0.54 -8.72 -15.61
CA ASP A 223 -0.72 -8.83 -14.15
C ASP A 223 -1.79 -9.88 -13.76
N THR A 224 -2.28 -10.67 -14.72
CA THR A 224 -3.34 -11.68 -14.49
C THR A 224 -2.80 -12.99 -13.91
N ASN A 225 -3.56 -13.61 -13.02
CA ASN A 225 -3.30 -14.96 -12.49
C ASN A 225 -4.02 -16.06 -13.32
N MET A 226 -3.89 -17.34 -12.96
CA MET A 226 -4.51 -18.44 -13.73
C MET A 226 -6.04 -18.46 -13.64
N VAL A 227 -6.62 -18.15 -12.48
CA VAL A 227 -8.09 -18.13 -12.32
C VAL A 227 -8.75 -16.95 -13.06
N GLN A 228 -8.09 -15.79 -13.14
CA GLN A 228 -8.50 -14.65 -13.96
C GLN A 228 -8.41 -14.96 -15.46
N PHE A 229 -7.33 -15.64 -15.89
CA PHE A 229 -7.21 -16.15 -17.25
C PHE A 229 -8.38 -17.11 -17.59
N LYS A 230 -8.62 -18.13 -16.75
CA LYS A 230 -9.73 -19.10 -16.92
C LYS A 230 -11.10 -18.40 -16.99
N LEU A 231 -11.34 -17.37 -16.18
CA LEU A 231 -12.58 -16.58 -16.23
C LEU A 231 -12.77 -15.87 -17.58
N VAL A 232 -11.72 -15.23 -18.09
CA VAL A 232 -11.74 -14.49 -19.36
C VAL A 232 -11.86 -15.43 -20.55
N ASP A 233 -11.16 -16.56 -20.53
CA ASP A 233 -11.24 -17.61 -21.55
C ASP A 233 -12.68 -18.17 -21.66
N LEU A 234 -13.31 -18.55 -20.54
CA LEU A 234 -14.70 -19.00 -20.51
C LEU A 234 -15.67 -17.96 -21.11
N LEU A 235 -15.53 -16.69 -20.74
CA LEU A 235 -16.38 -15.61 -21.28
C LEU A 235 -16.11 -15.35 -22.77
N ALA A 236 -14.85 -15.42 -23.22
CA ALA A 236 -14.47 -15.20 -24.61
C ALA A 236 -14.80 -16.38 -25.54
N GLY A 237 -14.94 -17.60 -25.01
CA GLY A 237 -15.00 -18.84 -25.79
C GLY A 237 -16.07 -18.90 -26.90
N LYS A 238 -17.19 -18.16 -26.77
CA LYS A 238 -18.28 -18.19 -27.77
C LYS A 238 -18.04 -17.31 -29.00
N TYR A 239 -17.69 -16.04 -28.80
CA TYR A 239 -17.49 -15.08 -29.89
C TYR A 239 -16.03 -14.86 -30.26
N ARG A 240 -15.09 -15.16 -29.35
CA ARG A 240 -13.62 -15.00 -29.49
C ARG A 240 -13.16 -13.56 -29.80
N ASN A 241 -14.03 -12.58 -29.68
CA ASN A 241 -13.77 -11.14 -29.81
C ASN A 241 -13.17 -10.59 -28.50
N ILE A 242 -11.97 -11.06 -28.17
CA ILE A 242 -11.19 -10.66 -27.01
C ILE A 242 -10.06 -9.71 -27.44
N CYS A 243 -9.95 -8.55 -26.79
CA CYS A 243 -8.83 -7.63 -26.95
C CYS A 243 -8.10 -7.48 -25.62
N VAL A 244 -6.88 -8.01 -25.53
CA VAL A 244 -6.03 -7.85 -24.36
C VAL A 244 -4.94 -6.83 -24.64
N VAL A 245 -4.68 -5.97 -23.66
CA VAL A 245 -3.64 -4.93 -23.72
C VAL A 245 -2.73 -5.12 -22.52
N GLY A 246 -1.42 -5.09 -22.77
CA GLY A 246 -0.45 -5.32 -21.71
C GLY A 246 0.98 -5.06 -22.14
N ASP A 247 1.86 -5.12 -21.15
CA ASP A 247 3.29 -4.92 -21.28
C ASP A 247 4.02 -5.97 -20.44
N ASP A 248 4.57 -7.01 -21.08
CA ASP A 248 5.35 -8.07 -20.44
C ASP A 248 6.60 -7.55 -19.71
N ASP A 249 7.10 -6.36 -20.06
CA ASP A 249 8.20 -5.69 -19.35
C ASP A 249 7.73 -4.95 -18.07
N GLN A 250 6.42 -4.83 -17.83
CA GLN A 250 5.83 -4.22 -16.62
C GLN A 250 5.13 -5.24 -15.70
N SER A 251 5.33 -6.54 -15.91
CA SER A 251 4.84 -7.61 -15.00
C SER A 251 5.64 -7.61 -13.70
N ILE A 252 5.10 -7.00 -12.63
CA ILE A 252 5.78 -6.77 -11.34
C ILE A 252 4.97 -7.25 -10.12
N TYR A 253 4.01 -8.15 -10.33
CA TYR A 253 3.13 -8.68 -9.28
C TYR A 253 3.17 -10.21 -9.19
N LYS A 254 4.29 -10.88 -9.52
CA LYS A 254 4.43 -12.35 -9.41
C LYS A 254 4.20 -12.81 -7.95
N PHE A 255 4.65 -11.99 -6.99
CA PHE A 255 4.39 -12.17 -5.57
C PHE A 255 2.90 -12.07 -5.15
N ARG A 256 2.00 -11.70 -6.06
CA ARG A 256 0.53 -11.72 -5.92
C ARG A 256 -0.14 -12.71 -6.88
N GLY A 257 0.58 -13.74 -7.32
CA GLY A 257 0.05 -14.78 -8.21
C GLY A 257 -0.05 -14.39 -9.69
N ALA A 258 0.42 -13.20 -10.10
CA ALA A 258 0.43 -12.82 -11.52
C ALA A 258 1.37 -13.74 -12.31
N ASN A 259 0.90 -14.25 -13.45
CA ASN A 259 1.66 -15.16 -14.30
C ASN A 259 1.88 -14.54 -15.69
N ILE A 260 3.12 -14.12 -15.95
CA ILE A 260 3.56 -13.54 -17.22
C ILE A 260 3.33 -14.47 -18.42
N GLU A 261 3.26 -15.79 -18.23
CA GLU A 261 2.94 -16.73 -19.30
C GLU A 261 1.56 -16.48 -19.92
N ASN A 262 0.62 -15.85 -19.21
CA ASN A 262 -0.69 -15.47 -19.77
C ASN A 262 -0.54 -14.56 -21.01
N ILE A 263 0.34 -13.55 -20.96
CA ILE A 263 0.55 -12.62 -22.07
C ILE A 263 1.55 -13.18 -23.11
N LEU A 264 2.55 -13.95 -22.66
CA LEU A 264 3.53 -14.57 -23.55
C LEU A 264 2.89 -15.67 -24.41
N SER A 265 2.08 -16.54 -23.80
CA SER A 265 1.43 -17.67 -24.46
C SER A 265 0.00 -17.38 -24.97
N PHE A 266 -0.43 -16.10 -25.00
CA PHE A 266 -1.76 -15.69 -25.51
C PHE A 266 -2.07 -16.22 -26.93
N GLU A 267 -1.09 -16.21 -27.84
CA GLU A 267 -1.25 -16.72 -29.21
C GLU A 267 -1.48 -18.24 -29.28
N LYS A 268 -1.03 -18.98 -28.26
CA LYS A 268 -1.29 -20.42 -28.10
C LYS A 268 -2.69 -20.66 -27.53
N ALA A 269 -3.10 -19.84 -26.56
CA ALA A 269 -4.43 -19.89 -25.94
C ALA A 269 -5.55 -19.49 -26.91
N PHE A 270 -5.30 -18.49 -27.75
CA PHE A 270 -6.24 -18.00 -28.76
C PHE A 270 -5.67 -18.13 -30.18
N PRO A 271 -5.71 -19.34 -30.79
CA PRO A 271 -5.24 -19.54 -32.16
C PRO A 271 -5.89 -18.59 -33.16
N GLY A 272 -5.07 -17.96 -34.00
CA GLY A 272 -5.49 -16.89 -34.91
C GLY A 272 -5.44 -15.48 -34.31
N ALA A 273 -4.87 -15.31 -33.11
CA ALA A 273 -4.67 -13.99 -32.51
C ALA A 273 -3.83 -13.08 -33.39
N LYS A 274 -4.31 -11.85 -33.63
CA LYS A 274 -3.49 -10.78 -34.18
C LYS A 274 -2.66 -10.16 -33.06
N VAL A 275 -1.38 -9.89 -33.33
CA VAL A 275 -0.49 -9.16 -32.41
C VAL A 275 -0.15 -7.81 -33.03
N ILE A 276 -0.39 -6.73 -32.30
CA ILE A 276 -0.02 -5.36 -32.69
C ILE A 276 0.91 -4.79 -31.62
N LYS A 277 2.05 -4.21 -32.04
CA LYS A 277 3.03 -3.61 -31.14
C LYS A 277 2.87 -2.09 -31.11
N LEU A 278 2.79 -1.50 -29.92
CA LEU A 278 2.83 -0.05 -29.72
C LEU A 278 4.17 0.34 -29.10
N GLU A 279 5.10 0.73 -29.98
CA GLU A 279 6.50 1.02 -29.63
C GLU A 279 6.80 2.51 -29.47
N GLN A 280 5.97 3.39 -30.04
CA GLN A 280 6.11 4.84 -29.86
C GLN A 280 5.67 5.25 -28.45
N ASN A 281 6.60 5.77 -27.67
CA ASN A 281 6.39 6.40 -26.36
C ASN A 281 6.09 7.90 -26.55
N TYR A 282 5.17 8.45 -25.75
CA TYR A 282 4.78 9.87 -25.75
C TYR A 282 5.09 10.59 -24.43
N ARG A 283 5.76 9.91 -23.50
CA ARG A 283 5.92 10.32 -22.10
C ARG A 283 7.30 10.89 -21.80
N SER A 284 8.33 10.17 -22.23
CA SER A 284 9.71 10.35 -21.79
C SER A 284 10.58 10.93 -22.91
N THR A 285 11.68 11.57 -22.53
CA THR A 285 12.77 11.97 -23.44
C THR A 285 13.53 10.75 -23.97
N GLN A 286 14.27 10.93 -25.07
CA GLN A 286 14.95 9.82 -25.74
C GLN A 286 16.02 9.17 -24.85
N ASN A 287 16.76 9.95 -24.05
CA ASN A 287 17.81 9.42 -23.16
C ASN A 287 17.25 8.51 -22.05
N ILE A 288 16.15 8.92 -21.41
CA ILE A 288 15.44 8.10 -20.40
C ILE A 288 14.93 6.79 -21.04
N LEU A 289 14.37 6.87 -22.25
CA LEU A 289 13.84 5.70 -22.96
C LEU A 289 14.95 4.74 -23.41
N ASN A 290 16.08 5.28 -23.88
CA ASN A 290 17.27 4.50 -24.23
C ASN A 290 17.86 3.78 -23.01
N ALA A 291 17.88 4.44 -21.83
CA ALA A 291 18.31 3.81 -20.58
C ALA A 291 17.36 2.66 -20.19
N ALA A 292 16.04 2.87 -20.29
CA ALA A 292 15.04 1.83 -20.02
C ALA A 292 15.20 0.61 -20.95
N ASN A 293 15.36 0.84 -22.26
CA ASN A 293 15.65 -0.21 -23.25
C ASN A 293 16.97 -0.94 -22.94
N GLY A 294 18.00 -0.19 -22.50
CA GLY A 294 19.32 -0.69 -22.14
C GLY A 294 19.31 -1.66 -20.96
N VAL A 295 18.47 -1.41 -19.96
CA VAL A 295 18.20 -2.32 -18.84
C VAL A 295 17.38 -3.53 -19.32
N ILE A 296 16.17 -3.32 -19.85
CA ILE A 296 15.18 -4.39 -20.01
C ILE A 296 15.58 -5.49 -21.03
N ARG A 297 16.43 -5.17 -22.01
CA ARG A 297 16.97 -6.14 -22.98
C ARG A 297 17.74 -7.32 -22.35
N ASN A 298 18.13 -7.22 -21.07
CA ASN A 298 18.83 -8.29 -20.35
C ASN A 298 17.87 -9.38 -19.82
N ASN A 299 16.55 -9.17 -19.84
CA ASN A 299 15.57 -10.21 -19.56
C ASN A 299 15.41 -11.17 -20.73
N ARG A 300 15.30 -12.46 -20.44
CA ARG A 300 15.06 -13.55 -21.39
C ARG A 300 13.56 -13.77 -21.54
N GLY A 301 13.15 -14.46 -22.61
CA GLY A 301 11.73 -14.83 -22.83
C GLY A 301 10.76 -13.67 -23.12
N ARG A 302 11.15 -12.40 -22.95
CA ARG A 302 10.34 -11.22 -23.33
C ARG A 302 10.00 -11.24 -24.82
N LYS A 303 8.84 -10.69 -25.17
CA LYS A 303 8.49 -10.49 -26.58
C LYS A 303 9.31 -9.32 -27.13
N ASP A 304 9.96 -9.56 -28.26
CA ASP A 304 10.83 -8.56 -28.87
C ASP A 304 10.07 -7.28 -29.21
N LYS A 305 10.52 -6.17 -28.63
CA LYS A 305 10.01 -4.81 -28.85
C LYS A 305 11.06 -3.81 -28.35
N THR A 306 11.18 -2.69 -29.04
CA THR A 306 12.09 -1.60 -28.67
C THR A 306 11.32 -0.28 -28.69
N LEU A 307 11.31 0.45 -27.57
CA LEU A 307 10.55 1.69 -27.51
C LEU A 307 11.35 2.85 -28.11
N TRP A 308 10.67 3.72 -28.83
CA TRP A 308 11.24 4.94 -29.40
C TRP A 308 10.33 6.13 -29.09
N THR A 309 10.84 7.36 -29.12
CA THR A 309 10.03 8.58 -28.91
C THR A 309 10.31 9.60 -30.00
N ALA A 310 9.37 10.53 -30.18
CA ALA A 310 9.55 11.72 -31.02
C ALA A 310 9.79 12.98 -30.17
N ASN A 311 9.88 12.83 -28.85
CA ASN A 311 10.27 13.89 -27.94
C ASN A 311 11.77 14.18 -28.06
N ASP A 312 12.20 15.33 -27.54
CA ASP A 312 13.59 15.74 -27.52
C ASP A 312 14.51 14.73 -26.81
N GLU A 313 15.82 14.83 -27.10
CA GLU A 313 16.84 13.94 -26.56
C GLU A 313 16.85 13.94 -25.02
N GLY A 314 16.67 15.13 -24.44
CA GLY A 314 16.57 15.37 -23.00
C GLY A 314 17.93 15.30 -22.28
N ASN A 315 17.91 15.54 -20.97
CA ASN A 315 19.10 15.40 -20.15
C ASN A 315 19.61 13.94 -20.13
N LEU A 316 20.92 13.77 -19.91
CA LEU A 316 21.49 12.48 -19.55
C LEU A 316 20.92 12.01 -18.21
N VAL A 317 20.95 10.69 -17.98
CA VAL A 317 20.53 10.10 -16.71
C VAL A 317 21.64 10.33 -15.68
N ARG A 318 21.35 11.11 -14.64
CA ARG A 318 22.34 11.42 -13.60
C ARG A 318 22.51 10.24 -12.66
N PHE A 319 23.74 9.84 -12.35
CA PHE A 319 24.04 8.82 -11.35
C PHE A 319 24.96 9.39 -10.26
N LEU A 320 24.46 9.36 -9.02
CA LEU A 320 25.15 9.89 -7.84
C LEU A 320 25.45 8.77 -6.84
N GLN A 321 26.69 8.75 -6.33
CA GLN A 321 27.13 7.80 -5.30
C GLN A 321 27.53 8.54 -4.03
N PHE A 322 26.96 8.12 -2.90
CA PHE A 322 27.20 8.69 -1.57
C PHE A 322 27.91 7.69 -0.67
N ASP A 323 28.64 8.16 0.34
CA ASP A 323 29.27 7.26 1.30
C ASP A 323 28.21 6.65 2.24
N THR A 324 27.17 7.40 2.63
CA THR A 324 26.08 6.88 3.50
C THR A 324 24.65 7.09 2.97
N ALA A 325 23.72 6.27 3.46
CA ALA A 325 22.28 6.42 3.21
C ALA A 325 21.67 7.73 3.75
N TYR A 326 22.31 8.33 4.76
CA TYR A 326 21.92 9.63 5.31
C TYR A 326 22.29 10.76 4.32
N GLU A 327 23.53 10.75 3.81
CA GLU A 327 24.00 11.67 2.78
C GLU A 327 23.16 11.55 1.49
N GLU A 328 22.79 10.33 1.09
CA GLU A 328 21.91 10.09 -0.05
C GLU A 328 20.56 10.81 0.11
N ALA A 329 19.87 10.59 1.25
CA ALA A 329 18.58 11.21 1.51
C ALA A 329 18.67 12.74 1.61
N GLU A 330 19.71 13.25 2.26
CA GLU A 330 19.98 14.69 2.37
C GLU A 330 20.26 15.32 0.99
N ALA A 331 21.05 14.65 0.15
CA ALA A 331 21.38 15.12 -1.19
C ALA A 331 20.15 15.14 -2.09
N ILE A 332 19.31 14.11 -2.08
CA ILE A 332 18.04 14.07 -2.86
C ILE A 332 17.14 15.25 -2.49
N VAL A 333 16.93 15.50 -1.19
CA VAL A 333 16.03 16.58 -0.73
C VAL A 333 16.59 17.97 -1.04
N LYS A 334 17.91 18.16 -0.91
CA LYS A 334 18.60 19.39 -1.35
C LYS A 334 18.55 19.59 -2.87
N ASP A 335 18.71 18.52 -3.64
CA ASP A 335 18.67 18.56 -5.11
C ASP A 335 17.29 18.98 -5.60
N ILE A 336 16.21 18.40 -5.05
CA ILE A 336 14.82 18.79 -5.39
C ILE A 336 14.55 20.26 -5.05
N ARG A 337 15.03 20.75 -3.89
CA ARG A 337 14.92 22.17 -3.54
C ARG A 337 15.62 23.08 -4.55
N ARG A 338 16.86 22.73 -4.92
CA ARG A 338 17.64 23.49 -5.90
C ARG A 338 16.97 23.48 -7.28
N GLU A 339 16.58 22.32 -7.77
CA GLU A 339 15.90 22.17 -9.06
C GLU A 339 14.58 22.97 -9.09
N LYS A 340 13.80 22.96 -7.99
CA LYS A 340 12.61 23.81 -7.85
C LYS A 340 12.95 25.30 -7.96
N GLU A 341 13.97 25.77 -7.25
CA GLU A 341 14.40 27.17 -7.23
C GLU A 341 14.98 27.61 -8.60
N GLU A 342 15.71 26.72 -9.31
CA GLU A 342 16.33 26.98 -10.62
C GLU A 342 15.34 26.92 -11.80
N THR A 343 14.38 25.99 -11.76
CA THR A 343 13.46 25.73 -12.90
C THR A 343 12.07 26.35 -12.74
N GLY A 344 11.71 26.82 -11.53
CA GLY A 344 10.38 27.33 -11.23
C GLY A 344 9.27 26.27 -11.22
N ARG A 345 9.65 24.98 -11.15
CA ARG A 345 8.74 23.84 -11.04
C ARG A 345 8.06 23.77 -9.68
N GLU A 346 6.98 23.01 -9.59
CA GLU A 346 6.28 22.80 -8.32
C GLU A 346 6.72 21.48 -7.67
N TYR A 347 6.69 21.38 -6.33
CA TYR A 347 7.04 20.15 -5.61
C TYR A 347 6.24 18.92 -6.08
N SER A 348 5.01 19.13 -6.57
CA SER A 348 4.18 18.08 -7.22
C SER A 348 4.78 17.46 -8.48
N ASP A 349 5.74 18.12 -9.14
CA ASP A 349 6.44 17.61 -10.32
C ASP A 349 7.56 16.60 -9.97
N PHE A 350 7.86 16.43 -8.68
CA PHE A 350 8.97 15.60 -8.17
C PHE A 350 8.47 14.36 -7.44
N ALA A 351 9.04 13.20 -7.78
CA ALA A 351 8.82 11.95 -7.06
C ALA A 351 10.12 11.25 -6.68
N VAL A 352 10.16 10.70 -5.46
CA VAL A 352 11.25 9.82 -4.99
C VAL A 352 10.73 8.40 -4.87
N LEU A 353 11.32 7.52 -5.65
CA LEU A 353 10.95 6.12 -5.80
C LEU A 353 11.99 5.22 -5.14
N TYR A 354 11.54 4.28 -4.31
CA TYR A 354 12.40 3.35 -3.58
C TYR A 354 11.87 1.91 -3.63
N ARG A 355 12.72 0.93 -3.29
CA ARG A 355 12.39 -0.49 -3.38
C ARG A 355 11.59 -1.01 -2.19
N THR A 356 11.79 -0.44 -0.99
CA THR A 356 11.14 -0.87 0.26
C THR A 356 10.67 0.32 1.10
N ASN A 357 9.54 0.18 1.82
CA ASN A 357 9.04 1.23 2.71
C ASN A 357 10.04 1.64 3.81
N ALA A 358 10.99 0.77 4.19
CA ALA A 358 12.02 1.13 5.18
C ALA A 358 12.91 2.29 4.72
N GLN A 359 13.08 2.49 3.41
CA GLN A 359 13.85 3.61 2.86
C GLN A 359 13.14 4.96 3.02
N SER A 360 11.80 5.00 3.16
CA SER A 360 11.08 6.28 3.28
C SER A 360 11.50 7.05 4.51
N ARG A 361 11.87 6.37 5.60
CA ARG A 361 12.16 6.97 6.90
C ARG A 361 13.21 8.08 6.85
N LEU A 362 14.35 7.86 6.19
CA LEU A 362 15.42 8.86 6.06
C LEU A 362 15.03 10.00 5.10
N LEU A 363 14.19 9.71 4.09
CA LEU A 363 13.67 10.73 3.17
C LEU A 363 12.64 11.63 3.86
N GLU A 364 11.70 11.04 4.63
CA GLU A 364 10.72 11.74 5.47
C GLU A 364 11.43 12.67 6.47
N GLU A 365 12.44 12.16 7.18
CA GLU A 365 13.32 12.92 8.08
C GLU A 365 13.94 14.14 7.38
N LYS A 366 14.55 13.96 6.20
CA LYS A 366 15.18 15.09 5.49
C LYS A 366 14.16 16.06 4.90
N CYS A 367 13.00 15.60 4.46
CA CYS A 367 11.90 16.49 4.07
C CYS A 367 11.41 17.34 5.26
N ILE A 368 11.27 16.75 6.46
CA ILE A 368 10.90 17.47 7.70
C ILE A 368 11.97 18.51 8.08
N LEU A 369 13.25 18.12 8.05
CA LEU A 369 14.39 18.97 8.38
C LEU A 369 14.54 20.18 7.45
N TYR A 370 14.31 20.00 6.15
CA TYR A 370 14.39 21.08 5.16
C TYR A 370 13.05 21.81 4.93
N SER A 371 12.03 21.52 5.75
CA SER A 371 10.66 22.05 5.65
C SER A 371 10.06 21.93 4.25
N ILE A 372 10.27 20.77 3.61
CA ILE A 372 9.74 20.46 2.28
C ILE A 372 8.49 19.59 2.40
N PRO A 373 7.34 20.04 1.85
CA PRO A 373 6.11 19.26 1.93
C PRO A 373 6.21 18.01 1.06
N TYR A 374 5.82 16.87 1.63
CA TYR A 374 5.86 15.57 0.98
C TYR A 374 4.55 14.82 1.21
N ARG A 375 4.34 13.74 0.44
CA ARG A 375 3.22 12.80 0.59
C ARG A 375 3.73 11.37 0.50
N LEU A 376 3.47 10.56 1.52
CA LEU A 376 3.85 9.14 1.55
C LEU A 376 2.74 8.25 0.96
N VAL A 377 3.05 7.44 -0.05
CA VAL A 377 2.10 6.50 -0.68
C VAL A 377 2.39 5.06 -0.29
N GLY A 378 1.47 4.42 0.44
CA GLY A 378 1.56 3.00 0.82
C GLY A 378 2.35 2.72 2.10
N GLY A 379 2.60 3.74 2.92
CA GLY A 379 3.17 3.63 4.27
C GLY A 379 2.37 4.44 5.30
N VAL A 380 2.73 4.31 6.58
CA VAL A 380 2.20 5.16 7.65
C VAL A 380 3.16 6.35 7.80
N ASN A 381 2.66 7.57 7.49
CA ASN A 381 3.42 8.82 7.60
C ASN A 381 4.02 8.96 9.02
N PHE A 382 5.25 9.48 9.13
CA PHE A 382 5.91 9.91 10.36
C PHE A 382 4.96 10.39 11.47
N TYR A 383 4.15 11.42 11.23
CA TYR A 383 3.23 11.98 12.24
C TYR A 383 2.03 11.08 12.60
N GLN A 384 1.77 10.04 11.81
CA GLN A 384 0.75 9.03 12.08
C GLN A 384 1.29 7.81 12.86
N ARG A 385 2.62 7.65 12.97
CA ARG A 385 3.25 6.58 13.76
C ARG A 385 2.80 6.66 15.21
N LYS A 386 2.60 5.50 15.85
CA LYS A 386 1.97 5.40 17.19
C LYS A 386 2.67 6.33 18.19
N GLU A 387 3.99 6.22 18.29
CA GLU A 387 4.82 6.99 19.23
C GLU A 387 4.79 8.50 18.98
N ILE A 388 4.94 8.93 17.73
CA ILE A 388 4.88 10.36 17.39
C ILE A 388 3.50 10.93 17.71
N LYS A 389 2.45 10.20 17.34
CA LYS A 389 1.07 10.62 17.62
C LYS A 389 0.72 10.60 19.11
N ASP A 390 1.31 9.70 19.89
CA ASP A 390 1.16 9.67 21.36
C ASP A 390 1.82 10.90 21.99
N ILE A 391 3.06 11.23 21.63
CA ILE A 391 3.77 12.44 22.11
C ILE A 391 3.07 13.72 21.66
N LEU A 392 2.65 13.84 20.40
CA LEU A 392 1.88 15.00 19.94
C LEU A 392 0.56 15.18 20.70
N CYS A 393 -0.11 14.09 21.10
CA CYS A 393 -1.33 14.19 21.91
C CYS A 393 -1.03 14.61 23.36
N TYR A 394 0.13 14.23 23.92
CA TYR A 394 0.62 14.81 25.18
C TYR A 394 0.83 16.31 25.05
N LEU A 395 1.59 16.76 24.04
CA LEU A 395 1.86 18.18 23.79
C LEU A 395 0.56 18.99 23.60
N LYS A 396 -0.39 18.52 22.79
CA LYS A 396 -1.72 19.15 22.62
C LYS A 396 -2.53 19.24 23.92
N THR A 397 -2.44 18.20 24.75
CA THR A 397 -3.13 18.15 26.05
C THR A 397 -2.52 19.13 27.06
N ILE A 398 -1.20 19.32 27.01
CA ILE A 398 -0.47 20.29 27.83
C ILE A 398 -0.76 21.72 27.35
N ALA A 399 -0.75 21.97 26.03
CA ALA A 399 -1.00 23.30 25.45
C ALA A 399 -2.41 23.84 25.78
N ASN A 400 -3.47 23.08 25.48
CA ASN A 400 -4.85 23.59 25.58
C ASN A 400 -5.81 22.60 26.29
N GLY A 401 -5.60 21.29 26.17
CA GLY A 401 -6.41 20.28 26.89
C GLY A 401 -7.87 20.13 26.42
N GLN A 402 -8.38 21.01 25.56
CA GLN A 402 -9.74 20.94 24.99
C GLN A 402 -9.89 19.90 23.87
N ASP A 403 -8.79 19.28 23.40
CA ASP A 403 -8.83 18.18 22.44
C ASP A 403 -9.15 16.86 23.15
N ASP A 404 -10.44 16.59 23.32
CA ASP A 404 -10.98 15.36 23.91
C ASP A 404 -10.41 14.08 23.27
N LEU A 405 -10.06 14.10 21.98
CA LEU A 405 -9.52 12.95 21.27
C LEU A 405 -8.04 12.71 21.62
N ALA A 406 -7.25 13.79 21.72
CA ALA A 406 -5.87 13.71 22.21
C ALA A 406 -5.81 13.16 23.63
N VAL A 407 -6.67 13.66 24.53
CA VAL A 407 -6.73 13.23 25.93
C VAL A 407 -7.16 11.75 26.04
N GLN A 408 -8.20 11.34 25.31
CA GLN A 408 -8.64 9.93 25.28
C GLN A 408 -7.59 8.98 24.70
N ARG A 409 -6.68 9.45 23.85
CA ARG A 409 -5.57 8.65 23.32
C ARG A 409 -4.52 8.34 24.39
N ILE A 410 -4.11 9.34 25.16
CA ILE A 410 -2.97 9.24 26.09
C ILE A 410 -3.34 8.79 27.51
N ILE A 411 -4.62 8.91 27.91
CA ILE A 411 -5.08 8.60 29.29
C ILE A 411 -4.64 7.22 29.81
N ASN A 412 -4.48 6.22 28.93
CA ASN A 412 -4.02 4.87 29.27
C ASN A 412 -2.78 4.43 28.46
N VAL A 413 -1.97 5.40 28.01
CA VAL A 413 -0.68 5.19 27.34
C VAL A 413 0.39 6.04 28.03
N PRO A 414 1.32 5.48 28.82
CA PRO A 414 1.43 4.07 29.19
C PRO A 414 0.25 3.48 29.94
N LYS A 415 0.22 2.14 30.01
CA LYS A 415 -0.82 1.36 30.69
C LYS A 415 -0.95 1.68 32.18
N ARG A 416 -1.80 2.66 32.50
CA ARG A 416 -2.21 3.03 33.87
C ARG A 416 -3.32 2.10 34.41
N GLY A 417 -3.90 1.26 33.54
CA GLY A 417 -4.99 0.35 33.87
C GLY A 417 -6.31 1.10 34.07
N ILE A 418 -6.58 2.05 33.18
CA ILE A 418 -7.84 2.78 33.01
C ILE A 418 -8.56 2.14 31.83
N GLY A 419 -9.65 1.42 32.09
CA GLY A 419 -10.37 0.64 31.08
C GLY A 419 -11.42 1.45 30.31
N ALA A 420 -11.86 0.93 29.15
CA ALA A 420 -12.84 1.58 28.28
C ALA A 420 -14.16 1.96 28.99
N THR A 421 -14.62 1.13 29.94
CA THR A 421 -15.81 1.43 30.77
C THR A 421 -15.63 2.65 31.67
N SER A 422 -14.42 2.92 32.14
CA SER A 422 -14.10 4.13 32.92
C SER A 422 -14.07 5.36 32.02
N VAL A 423 -13.41 5.27 30.86
CA VAL A 423 -13.39 6.33 29.84
C VAL A 423 -14.82 6.71 29.45
N GLY A 424 -15.68 5.73 29.09
CA GLY A 424 -17.06 5.99 28.72
C GLY A 424 -17.90 6.64 29.83
N LYS A 425 -17.66 6.32 31.11
CA LYS A 425 -18.30 6.99 32.25
C LYS A 425 -17.89 8.46 32.36
N VAL A 426 -16.61 8.78 32.13
CA VAL A 426 -16.14 10.18 32.08
C VAL A 426 -16.76 10.91 30.88
N THR A 427 -16.81 10.30 29.70
CA THR A 427 -17.42 10.91 28.50
C THR A 427 -18.90 11.23 28.73
N ILE A 428 -19.67 10.32 29.32
CA ILE A 428 -21.09 10.55 29.68
C ILE A 428 -21.20 11.73 30.66
N PHE A 429 -20.34 11.81 31.67
CA PHE A 429 -20.34 12.91 32.64
C PHE A 429 -19.96 14.26 32.00
N ALA A 430 -18.95 14.28 31.13
CA ALA A 430 -18.52 15.46 30.39
C ALA A 430 -19.68 16.02 29.53
N SER A 431 -20.30 15.16 28.71
CA SER A 431 -21.45 15.51 27.88
C SER A 431 -22.66 15.97 28.69
N ALA A 432 -22.95 15.34 29.84
CA ALA A 432 -24.08 15.71 30.69
C ALA A 432 -23.93 17.08 31.37
N ASN A 433 -22.70 17.58 31.52
CA ASN A 433 -22.40 18.85 32.18
C ASN A 433 -21.88 19.93 31.22
N GLY A 434 -21.83 19.66 29.90
CA GLY A 434 -21.36 20.62 28.89
C GLY A 434 -19.89 21.04 29.05
N MET A 435 -19.03 20.16 29.56
CA MET A 435 -17.60 20.43 29.78
C MET A 435 -16.72 19.52 28.91
N SER A 436 -15.46 19.90 28.70
CA SER A 436 -14.50 19.04 27.98
C SER A 436 -14.25 17.73 28.72
N PHE A 437 -13.75 16.72 28.01
CA PHE A 437 -13.33 15.46 28.62
C PHE A 437 -12.22 15.70 29.65
N TYR A 438 -11.28 16.60 29.39
CA TYR A 438 -10.23 16.96 30.35
C TYR A 438 -10.79 17.62 31.62
N ASP A 439 -11.73 18.56 31.47
CA ASP A 439 -12.46 19.18 32.58
C ASP A 439 -13.20 18.18 33.47
N ALA A 440 -13.70 17.10 32.87
CA ALA A 440 -14.33 15.99 33.60
C ALA A 440 -13.30 15.11 34.33
N LEU A 441 -12.09 14.94 33.80
CA LEU A 441 -10.99 14.25 34.49
C LEU A 441 -10.50 15.06 35.70
N LEU A 442 -10.35 16.38 35.58
CA LEU A 442 -10.02 17.26 36.73
C LEU A 442 -11.04 17.15 37.87
N ARG A 443 -12.30 16.84 37.52
CA ARG A 443 -13.42 16.65 38.47
C ARG A 443 -13.73 15.18 38.75
N VAL A 444 -12.80 14.25 38.48
CA VAL A 444 -13.08 12.79 38.54
C VAL A 444 -13.61 12.29 39.88
N ARG A 445 -13.21 12.92 41.01
CA ARG A 445 -13.72 12.60 42.36
C ARG A 445 -15.20 12.90 42.53
N GLY A 446 -15.78 13.75 41.67
CA GLY A 446 -17.22 14.05 41.61
C GLY A 446 -18.05 13.05 40.81
N ILE A 447 -17.44 12.04 40.18
CA ILE A 447 -18.13 11.05 39.35
C ILE A 447 -18.37 9.77 40.19
N PRO A 448 -19.60 9.51 40.69
CA PRO A 448 -19.83 8.46 41.70
C PRO A 448 -19.58 7.03 41.22
N THR A 449 -19.52 6.81 39.91
CA THR A 449 -19.49 5.48 39.29
C THR A 449 -18.09 4.97 38.93
N LEU A 450 -17.02 5.74 39.20
CA LEU A 450 -15.65 5.38 38.76
C LEU A 450 -14.85 4.53 39.76
N GLY A 451 -15.15 4.57 41.06
CA GLY A 451 -14.45 3.79 42.08
C GLY A 451 -12.92 3.93 41.99
N LYS A 452 -12.19 2.80 42.06
CA LYS A 452 -10.71 2.74 41.97
C LYS A 452 -10.10 3.30 40.67
N ALA A 453 -10.90 3.60 39.64
CA ALA A 453 -10.40 4.29 38.45
C ALA A 453 -10.23 5.80 38.66
N ALA A 454 -10.92 6.40 39.63
CA ALA A 454 -10.82 7.83 39.93
C ALA A 454 -9.42 8.20 40.43
N ASP A 455 -8.82 7.40 41.31
CA ASP A 455 -7.47 7.66 41.85
C ASP A 455 -6.41 7.64 40.73
N LYS A 456 -6.52 6.67 39.81
CA LYS A 456 -5.62 6.51 38.66
C LYS A 456 -5.72 7.66 37.66
N ILE A 457 -6.94 8.15 37.45
CA ILE A 457 -7.20 9.34 36.62
C ILE A 457 -6.63 10.59 37.30
N GLY A 458 -6.77 10.70 38.63
CA GLY A 458 -6.18 11.77 39.44
C GLY A 458 -4.68 11.91 39.21
N VAL A 459 -3.93 10.80 39.32
CA VAL A 459 -2.47 10.78 39.06
C VAL A 459 -2.13 11.23 37.64
N PHE A 460 -2.93 10.85 36.63
CA PHE A 460 -2.74 11.32 35.25
C PHE A 460 -2.98 12.84 35.14
N THR A 461 -4.04 13.38 35.74
CA THR A 461 -4.31 14.83 35.70
C THR A 461 -3.28 15.65 36.48
N GLU A 462 -2.84 15.16 37.64
CA GLU A 462 -1.77 15.80 38.44
C GLU A 462 -0.47 15.90 37.63
N GLN A 463 -0.12 14.85 36.87
CA GLN A 463 1.03 14.84 35.97
C GLN A 463 0.90 15.83 34.80
N ILE A 464 -0.27 15.99 34.19
CA ILE A 464 -0.47 16.97 33.11
C ILE A 464 -0.41 18.41 33.64
N GLU A 465 -1.03 18.69 34.80
CA GLU A 465 -1.00 20.03 35.39
C GLU A 465 0.40 20.43 35.87
N ASP A 466 1.24 19.48 36.32
CA ASP A 466 2.66 19.74 36.60
C ASP A 466 3.44 20.16 35.34
N PHE A 467 3.26 19.47 34.21
CA PHE A 467 3.87 19.88 32.93
C PHE A 467 3.40 21.27 32.50
N LYS A 468 2.11 21.60 32.64
CA LYS A 468 1.59 22.94 32.36
C LYS A 468 2.21 24.02 33.24
N ALA A 469 2.39 23.76 34.54
CA ALA A 469 3.02 24.69 35.46
C ALA A 469 4.51 24.93 35.15
N ARG A 470 5.20 23.95 34.55
CA ARG A 470 6.61 24.04 34.17
C ARG A 470 6.85 24.58 32.75
N LEU A 471 5.85 24.51 31.87
CA LEU A 471 5.89 24.99 30.47
C LEU A 471 6.58 26.37 30.28
N PRO A 472 6.33 27.43 31.09
CA PRO A 472 6.95 28.75 30.87
C PRO A 472 8.45 28.82 31.19
N LYS A 473 9.06 27.73 31.67
CA LYS A 473 10.47 27.65 32.08
C LYS A 473 11.26 26.59 31.31
N MET A 474 10.67 26.01 30.26
CA MET A 474 11.23 24.89 29.52
C MET A 474 11.10 25.13 28.01
N SER A 475 12.10 24.69 27.26
CA SER A 475 12.02 24.54 25.81
C SER A 475 11.11 23.39 25.40
N ILE A 476 10.69 23.37 24.13
CA ILE A 476 9.85 22.31 23.57
C ILE A 476 10.60 20.97 23.59
N LYS A 477 11.92 20.99 23.38
CA LYS A 477 12.79 19.81 23.54
C LYS A 477 12.70 19.24 24.96
N GLU A 478 12.99 20.07 25.97
CA GLU A 478 12.98 19.63 27.38
C GLU A 478 11.60 19.12 27.79
N LEU A 479 10.52 19.74 27.29
CA LEU A 479 9.16 19.25 27.52
C LEU A 479 8.93 17.85 26.93
N ILE A 480 9.41 17.56 25.72
CA ILE A 480 9.30 16.22 25.12
C ILE A 480 10.10 15.20 25.95
N GLU A 481 11.33 15.52 26.36
CA GLU A 481 12.18 14.67 27.19
C GLU A 481 11.53 14.39 28.57
N GLU A 482 11.01 15.42 29.24
CA GLU A 482 10.28 15.34 30.50
C GLU A 482 8.98 14.51 30.41
N VAL A 483 8.26 14.61 29.29
CA VAL A 483 7.09 13.76 29.00
C VAL A 483 7.51 12.30 28.86
N LEU A 484 8.60 12.01 28.14
CA LEU A 484 9.07 10.64 27.92
C LEU A 484 9.48 9.93 29.21
N GLU A 485 10.18 10.63 30.11
CA GLU A 485 10.71 10.05 31.34
C GLU A 485 9.66 9.95 32.45
N ASN A 486 8.96 11.04 32.78
CA ASN A 486 8.05 11.07 33.93
C ASN A 486 6.75 10.29 33.69
N THR A 487 6.25 10.22 32.46
CA THR A 487 5.06 9.39 32.15
C THR A 487 5.37 7.89 32.18
N GLY A 488 6.66 7.53 32.13
CA GLY A 488 7.13 6.17 31.94
C GLY A 488 7.07 5.66 30.50
N TYR A 489 6.78 6.53 29.51
CA TYR A 489 6.60 6.13 28.12
C TYR A 489 7.90 5.59 27.49
N LYS A 490 9.06 6.17 27.83
CA LYS A 490 10.38 5.63 27.48
C LYS A 490 10.57 4.19 27.98
N LYS A 491 10.20 3.92 29.25
CA LYS A 491 10.28 2.60 29.88
C LYS A 491 9.30 1.57 29.29
N GLU A 492 8.14 2.00 28.80
CA GLU A 492 7.22 1.12 28.07
C GLU A 492 7.82 0.71 26.71
N ILE A 493 8.43 1.65 25.99
CA ILE A 493 9.11 1.36 24.71
C ILE A 493 10.32 0.44 24.92
N GLU A 494 11.18 0.71 25.90
CA GLU A 494 12.34 -0.14 26.26
C GLU A 494 11.91 -1.58 26.62
N ALA A 495 10.70 -1.76 27.15
CA ALA A 495 10.14 -3.08 27.49
C ALA A 495 9.50 -3.84 26.29
N GLU A 496 9.33 -3.20 25.12
CA GLU A 496 8.80 -3.85 23.90
C GLU A 496 9.87 -4.68 23.16
N GLY A 497 11.16 -4.53 23.50
CA GLY A 497 12.30 -5.32 23.01
C GLY A 497 13.28 -4.52 22.14
N GLU A 498 14.57 -4.86 22.18
CA GLU A 498 15.69 -4.04 21.66
C GLU A 498 15.42 -3.38 20.30
N ILE A 499 15.24 -4.15 19.23
CA ILE A 499 15.12 -3.64 17.84
C ILE A 499 13.89 -2.72 17.63
N GLU A 500 12.74 -3.08 18.23
CA GLU A 500 11.52 -2.25 18.12
C GLU A 500 11.65 -1.00 19.00
N SER A 501 12.26 -1.12 20.17
CA SER A 501 12.52 0.01 21.07
C SER A 501 13.44 1.06 20.44
N GLU A 502 14.57 0.67 19.85
CA GLU A 502 15.50 1.56 19.15
C GLU A 502 14.81 2.33 18.03
N THR A 503 14.03 1.62 17.21
CA THR A 503 13.31 2.23 16.07
C THR A 503 12.31 3.29 16.52
N ARG A 504 11.57 3.03 17.61
CA ARG A 504 10.56 3.96 18.15
C ARG A 504 11.22 5.14 18.88
N LEU A 505 12.32 4.91 19.61
CA LEU A 505 13.08 5.98 20.27
C LEU A 505 13.73 6.92 19.25
N GLN A 506 14.37 6.41 18.20
CA GLN A 506 14.94 7.24 17.14
C GLN A 506 13.87 8.04 16.36
N ASN A 507 12.64 7.53 16.21
CA ASN A 507 11.55 8.33 15.62
C ASN A 507 11.21 9.53 16.53
N ILE A 508 11.23 9.35 17.85
CA ILE A 508 10.99 10.42 18.82
C ILE A 508 12.16 11.40 18.85
N GLU A 509 13.40 10.93 18.74
CA GLU A 509 14.60 11.76 18.62
C GLU A 509 14.51 12.69 17.40
N GLU A 510 13.95 12.23 16.28
CA GLU A 510 13.71 13.09 15.11
C GLU A 510 12.61 14.15 15.35
N LEU A 511 11.58 13.83 16.15
CA LEU A 511 10.61 14.85 16.59
C LEU A 511 11.28 15.91 17.48
N ILE A 512 12.26 15.52 18.31
CA ILE A 512 13.07 16.44 19.10
C ILE A 512 13.97 17.30 18.20
N ASN A 513 14.63 16.72 17.19
CA ASN A 513 15.43 17.47 16.21
C ASN A 513 14.59 18.54 15.50
N LYS A 514 13.35 18.21 15.08
CA LYS A 514 12.42 19.18 14.50
C LYS A 514 12.01 20.27 15.50
N ALA A 515 11.79 19.95 16.77
CA ALA A 515 11.50 20.94 17.82
C ALA A 515 12.69 21.89 18.09
N VAL A 516 13.93 21.38 18.03
CA VAL A 516 15.15 22.22 18.10
C VAL A 516 15.23 23.13 16.88
N SER A 517 15.08 22.59 15.67
CA SER A 517 15.11 23.36 14.42
C SER A 517 14.05 24.46 14.37
N TYR A 518 12.82 24.19 14.84
CA TYR A 518 11.79 25.22 15.03
C TYR A 518 12.25 26.31 16.01
N SER A 519 12.82 25.91 17.15
CA SER A 519 13.26 26.83 18.21
C SER A 519 14.46 27.71 17.81
N GLU A 520 15.27 27.28 16.83
CA GLU A 520 16.41 28.04 16.30
C GLU A 520 16.02 29.02 15.17
N ASN A 521 14.93 28.76 14.46
CA ASN A 521 14.50 29.56 13.30
C ASN A 521 13.45 30.63 13.62
N GLU A 522 12.77 30.56 14.77
CA GLU A 522 11.72 31.49 15.19
C GLU A 522 12.22 32.51 16.25
N GLU A 523 11.78 33.77 16.14
CA GLU A 523 12.17 34.82 17.11
C GLU A 523 11.53 34.63 18.50
N ASN A 524 10.35 34.00 18.56
CA ASN A 524 9.61 33.72 19.80
C ASN A 524 8.97 32.32 19.73
N PRO A 525 9.75 31.24 19.90
CA PRO A 525 9.23 29.88 19.78
C PRO A 525 8.22 29.56 20.88
N THR A 526 7.05 29.05 20.50
CA THR A 526 5.98 28.66 21.43
C THR A 526 5.51 27.24 21.15
N LEU A 527 4.97 26.56 22.17
CA LEU A 527 4.42 25.22 22.00
C LEU A 527 3.25 25.21 21.01
N ASP A 528 2.37 26.21 21.06
CA ASP A 528 1.27 26.35 20.11
C ASP A 528 1.78 26.57 18.68
N GLY A 529 2.77 27.45 18.46
CA GLY A 529 3.37 27.66 17.14
C GLY A 529 4.05 26.41 16.56
N PHE A 530 4.73 25.61 17.39
CA PHE A 530 5.27 24.31 16.97
C PHE A 530 4.17 23.30 16.64
N LEU A 531 3.11 23.25 17.45
CA LEU A 531 1.95 22.40 17.17
C LEU A 531 1.20 22.85 15.92
N GLU A 532 1.19 24.14 15.59
CA GLU A 532 0.67 24.68 14.33
C GLU A 532 1.56 24.31 13.14
N GLU A 533 2.90 24.41 13.22
CA GLU A 533 3.80 23.96 12.15
C GLU A 533 3.64 22.44 11.89
N VAL A 534 3.62 21.64 12.96
CA VAL A 534 3.41 20.19 12.85
C VAL A 534 2.00 19.86 12.35
N ALA A 535 0.97 20.60 12.77
CA ALA A 535 -0.39 20.43 12.25
C ALA A 535 -0.48 20.82 10.78
N LEU A 536 0.20 21.88 10.34
CA LEU A 536 0.30 22.23 8.93
C LEU A 536 0.90 21.08 8.13
N VAL A 537 2.04 20.50 8.53
CA VAL A 537 2.63 19.35 7.80
C VAL A 537 1.76 18.09 7.88
N ALA A 538 0.98 17.90 8.95
CA ALA A 538 0.17 16.68 9.17
C ALA A 538 -1.26 16.73 8.60
N ASP A 539 -1.94 17.87 8.61
CA ASP A 539 -3.32 18.03 8.08
C ASP A 539 -3.34 18.21 6.57
N VAL A 540 -2.27 18.78 6.01
CA VAL A 540 -1.88 18.69 4.60
C VAL A 540 -2.14 17.26 4.08
N ASP A 541 -1.69 16.21 4.77
CA ASP A 541 -1.87 14.83 4.30
C ASP A 541 -3.29 14.23 4.29
N ASN A 542 -4.33 14.94 4.73
CA ASN A 542 -5.70 14.40 4.80
C ASN A 542 -6.69 14.89 3.71
N MET A 543 -6.42 15.95 2.95
CA MET A 543 -7.30 16.39 1.85
C MET A 543 -6.56 16.89 0.60
N ASP A 544 -7.23 16.68 -0.54
CA ASP A 544 -6.90 17.01 -1.94
C ASP A 544 -5.66 16.40 -2.63
N GLU A 545 -5.86 16.01 -3.90
CA GLU A 545 -4.78 15.65 -4.84
C GLU A 545 -4.12 16.90 -5.47
N SER A 546 -4.62 18.11 -5.19
CA SER A 546 -4.18 19.38 -5.80
C SER A 546 -3.11 20.17 -5.03
N GLU A 547 -2.58 19.62 -3.94
CA GLU A 547 -1.56 20.32 -3.14
C GLU A 547 -0.12 20.04 -3.60
N ASN A 548 0.70 21.07 -3.47
CA ASN A 548 2.06 21.16 -4.00
C ASN A 548 3.09 20.43 -3.12
N ARG A 549 3.35 19.13 -3.38
CA ARG A 549 4.21 18.28 -2.53
C ARG A 549 4.98 17.23 -3.31
N ILE A 550 6.18 16.88 -2.82
CA ILE A 550 6.97 15.77 -3.34
C ILE A 550 6.25 14.45 -3.04
N VAL A 551 6.20 13.52 -4.01
CA VAL A 551 5.60 12.21 -3.78
C VAL A 551 6.66 11.15 -3.44
N LEU A 552 6.59 10.61 -2.22
CA LEU A 552 7.46 9.52 -1.73
C LEU A 552 6.71 8.19 -1.86
N MET A 553 7.21 7.24 -2.67
CA MET A 553 6.52 5.97 -2.85
C MET A 553 7.41 4.79 -3.25
N THR A 554 6.90 3.57 -3.10
CA THR A 554 7.57 2.40 -3.67
C THR A 554 7.43 2.35 -5.19
N LEU A 555 8.43 1.75 -5.85
CA LEU A 555 8.40 1.46 -7.30
C LEU A 555 7.13 0.70 -7.73
N HIS A 556 6.61 -0.20 -6.88
CA HIS A 556 5.34 -0.92 -7.12
C HIS A 556 4.11 -0.02 -7.09
N SER A 557 4.12 1.03 -6.27
CA SER A 557 3.04 2.03 -6.17
C SER A 557 3.08 3.04 -7.32
N ALA A 558 4.25 3.23 -7.93
CA ALA A 558 4.45 4.14 -9.05
C ALA A 558 3.90 3.62 -10.39
N LYS A 559 3.54 2.32 -10.49
CA LYS A 559 3.00 1.75 -11.72
C LYS A 559 1.73 2.50 -12.16
N GLY A 560 1.69 2.87 -13.43
CA GLY A 560 0.64 3.71 -14.01
C GLY A 560 0.93 5.22 -13.96
N LEU A 561 1.62 5.71 -12.93
CA LEU A 561 1.93 7.13 -12.76
C LEU A 561 3.07 7.62 -13.69
N GLU A 562 3.29 8.93 -13.70
CA GLU A 562 4.36 9.65 -14.41
C GLU A 562 4.64 11.00 -13.75
N PHE A 563 5.90 11.42 -13.74
CA PHE A 563 6.36 12.68 -13.12
C PHE A 563 7.43 13.34 -14.00
N PRO A 564 7.47 14.68 -14.10
CA PRO A 564 8.56 15.41 -14.76
C PRO A 564 9.95 15.03 -14.22
N TYR A 565 10.12 15.02 -12.90
CA TYR A 565 11.39 14.70 -12.22
C TYR A 565 11.23 13.45 -11.35
N VAL A 566 12.14 12.49 -11.50
CA VAL A 566 12.14 11.24 -10.73
C VAL A 566 13.51 10.93 -10.16
N TYR A 567 13.54 10.59 -8.88
CA TYR A 567 14.71 10.10 -8.15
C TYR A 567 14.51 8.62 -7.83
N LEU A 568 15.42 7.74 -8.25
CA LEU A 568 15.45 6.33 -7.83
C LEU A 568 16.52 6.14 -6.75
N SER A 569 16.08 5.86 -5.52
CA SER A 569 16.95 5.72 -4.35
C SER A 569 17.25 4.28 -3.97
N GLY A 570 18.49 4.05 -3.51
CA GLY A 570 18.99 2.76 -3.04
C GLY A 570 19.24 1.77 -4.16
N LEU A 571 19.83 2.22 -5.29
CA LEU A 571 20.31 1.33 -6.37
C LEU A 571 21.59 0.62 -5.95
N GLU A 572 21.43 -0.31 -5.01
CA GLU A 572 22.44 -1.09 -4.33
C GLU A 572 22.19 -2.59 -4.54
N ASP A 573 23.19 -3.34 -4.97
CA ASP A 573 23.07 -4.79 -5.14
C ASP A 573 22.91 -5.46 -3.75
N GLY A 574 21.73 -6.03 -3.48
CA GLY A 574 21.29 -6.52 -2.17
C GLY A 574 20.07 -5.77 -1.60
N LEU A 575 19.86 -4.51 -2.00
CA LEU A 575 18.63 -3.75 -1.74
C LEU A 575 17.74 -3.73 -2.98
N PHE A 576 18.29 -3.35 -4.12
CA PHE A 576 17.63 -3.33 -5.42
C PHE A 576 18.62 -3.62 -6.57
N PRO A 577 18.73 -4.87 -7.07
CA PRO A 577 17.88 -6.02 -6.74
C PRO A 577 18.08 -6.51 -5.30
N SER A 578 17.00 -6.98 -4.68
CA SER A 578 17.04 -7.46 -3.29
C SER A 578 17.93 -8.71 -3.11
N SER A 579 18.54 -8.91 -1.94
CA SER A 579 19.30 -10.13 -1.63
C SER A 579 18.47 -11.40 -1.83
N MET A 580 17.17 -11.35 -1.52
CA MET A 580 16.27 -12.48 -1.68
C MET A 580 16.10 -12.90 -3.15
N SER A 581 15.99 -11.93 -4.07
CA SER A 581 15.97 -12.20 -5.52
C SER A 581 17.32 -12.65 -6.07
N ILE A 582 18.44 -12.14 -5.53
CA ILE A 582 19.79 -12.54 -5.96
C ILE A 582 20.13 -13.97 -5.53
N MET A 583 19.68 -14.38 -4.35
CA MET A 583 19.93 -15.70 -3.76
C MET A 583 18.83 -16.73 -4.08
N SER A 584 17.86 -16.39 -4.93
CA SER A 584 16.77 -17.29 -5.29
C SER A 584 17.22 -18.35 -6.30
N ASP A 585 16.73 -19.59 -6.12
CA ASP A 585 16.84 -20.62 -7.16
C ASP A 585 15.96 -20.31 -8.38
N ASP A 586 14.96 -19.43 -8.23
CA ASP A 586 14.14 -18.92 -9.33
C ASP A 586 14.91 -17.88 -10.14
N LYS A 587 15.31 -18.28 -11.35
CA LYS A 587 16.05 -17.44 -12.31
C LYS A 587 15.28 -16.21 -12.75
N ASP A 588 13.94 -16.23 -12.68
CA ASP A 588 13.10 -15.11 -13.06
C ASP A 588 13.04 -14.02 -11.98
N ALA A 589 13.47 -14.31 -10.73
CA ALA A 589 13.36 -13.37 -9.62
C ALA A 589 14.19 -12.09 -9.84
N VAL A 590 15.36 -12.21 -10.47
CA VAL A 590 16.16 -11.04 -10.89
C VAL A 590 15.53 -10.35 -12.09
N GLU A 591 14.84 -11.09 -12.97
CA GLU A 591 14.14 -10.49 -14.12
C GLU A 591 12.91 -9.67 -13.71
N GLU A 592 12.20 -10.07 -12.64
CA GLU A 592 11.10 -9.29 -12.05
C GLU A 592 11.62 -7.99 -11.40
N GLU A 593 12.71 -8.05 -10.63
CA GLU A 593 13.36 -6.82 -10.13
C GLU A 593 13.83 -5.91 -11.27
N ARG A 594 14.26 -6.49 -12.41
CA ARG A 594 14.62 -5.72 -13.61
C ARG A 594 13.41 -5.06 -14.28
N ARG A 595 12.27 -5.76 -14.36
CA ARG A 595 10.98 -5.17 -14.78
C ARG A 595 10.57 -4.02 -13.84
N LEU A 596 10.79 -4.17 -12.54
CA LEU A 596 10.54 -3.12 -11.55
C LEU A 596 11.46 -1.91 -11.75
N CYS A 597 12.74 -2.12 -12.13
CA CYS A 597 13.67 -1.05 -12.47
C CYS A 597 13.24 -0.31 -13.74
N TYR A 598 12.90 -1.06 -14.79
CA TYR A 598 12.32 -0.53 -16.03
C TYR A 598 11.03 0.28 -15.77
N VAL A 599 10.14 -0.19 -14.91
CA VAL A 599 8.95 0.58 -14.47
C VAL A 599 9.38 1.89 -13.83
N GLY A 600 10.34 1.87 -12.90
CA GLY A 600 10.89 3.07 -12.25
C GLY A 600 11.45 4.11 -13.22
N ILE A 601 12.35 3.70 -14.11
CA ILE A 601 12.96 4.56 -15.15
C ILE A 601 11.86 5.19 -16.03
N THR A 602 10.87 4.39 -16.47
CA THR A 602 9.76 4.85 -17.32
C THR A 602 8.65 5.64 -16.61
N ARG A 603 8.86 6.01 -15.33
CA ARG A 603 8.01 7.02 -14.65
C ARG A 603 8.47 8.45 -14.99
N ALA A 604 9.75 8.63 -15.27
CA ALA A 604 10.35 9.93 -15.56
C ALA A 604 9.92 10.44 -16.94
N ARG A 605 9.53 11.71 -17.01
CA ARG A 605 9.21 12.39 -18.28
C ARG A 605 10.40 13.18 -18.82
N GLU A 606 11.00 14.02 -17.98
CA GLU A 606 11.99 15.00 -18.38
C GLU A 606 13.40 14.67 -17.83
N LYS A 607 13.51 14.45 -16.51
CA LYS A 607 14.79 14.23 -15.82
C LYS A 607 14.72 13.04 -14.87
N LEU A 608 15.79 12.24 -14.86
CA LEU A 608 15.94 11.04 -14.05
C LEU A 608 17.28 11.06 -13.31
N THR A 609 17.22 10.96 -11.99
CA THR A 609 18.39 10.87 -11.10
C THR A 609 18.39 9.51 -10.40
N LEU A 610 19.50 8.80 -10.49
CA LEU A 610 19.74 7.49 -9.88
C LEU A 610 20.72 7.67 -8.72
N THR A 611 20.42 7.13 -7.54
CA THR A 611 21.28 7.29 -6.35
C THR A 611 21.56 5.98 -5.63
N MET A 612 22.72 5.91 -4.98
CA MET A 612 23.11 4.80 -4.11
C MET A 612 23.99 5.24 -2.93
N ALA A 613 23.97 4.47 -1.85
CA ALA A 613 24.88 4.60 -0.71
C ALA A 613 25.85 3.41 -0.65
N ARG A 614 27.15 3.67 -0.42
CA ARG A 614 28.16 2.61 -0.27
C ARG A 614 27.97 1.80 1.01
N GLN A 615 27.44 2.42 2.06
CA GLN A 615 27.02 1.75 3.30
C GLN A 615 25.63 2.19 3.77
N ARG A 616 24.84 1.21 4.21
CA ARG A 616 23.48 1.40 4.72
C ARG A 616 23.26 0.55 5.97
N MET A 617 22.82 1.17 7.05
CA MET A 617 22.39 0.46 8.25
C MET A 617 21.03 -0.19 7.99
N THR A 618 20.95 -1.51 8.17
CA THR A 618 19.72 -2.30 7.97
C THR A 618 19.56 -3.25 9.16
N ASN A 619 18.46 -3.12 9.91
CA ASN A 619 18.17 -3.95 11.10
C ASN A 619 19.32 -4.02 12.12
N GLY A 620 19.97 -2.88 12.41
CA GLY A 620 21.11 -2.81 13.33
C GLY A 620 22.48 -3.06 12.71
N GLU A 621 22.56 -3.70 11.53
CA GLU A 621 23.82 -4.03 10.86
C GLU A 621 24.19 -3.02 9.78
N THR A 622 25.43 -2.52 9.78
CA THR A 622 25.98 -1.76 8.65
C THR A 622 26.32 -2.70 7.51
N ARG A 623 25.63 -2.57 6.38
CA ARG A 623 25.90 -3.35 5.17
C ARG A 623 26.63 -2.49 4.15
N TYR A 624 27.69 -3.06 3.58
CA TYR A 624 28.42 -2.47 2.45
C TYR A 624 27.89 -3.05 1.15
N SER A 625 27.45 -2.18 0.25
CA SER A 625 26.78 -2.54 -0.99
C SER A 625 27.60 -2.08 -2.19
N ARG A 626 27.59 -2.86 -3.27
CA ARG A 626 28.03 -2.38 -4.59
C ARG A 626 26.89 -1.64 -5.28
N ALA A 627 27.21 -0.84 -6.30
CA ALA A 627 26.21 -0.30 -7.20
C ALA A 627 25.34 -1.44 -7.76
N SER A 628 24.04 -1.18 -7.92
CA SER A 628 23.12 -2.14 -8.53
C SER A 628 23.58 -2.49 -9.94
N ARG A 629 23.54 -3.79 -10.27
CA ARG A 629 23.73 -4.28 -11.65
C ARG A 629 22.84 -3.57 -12.68
N PHE A 630 21.67 -3.05 -12.27
CA PHE A 630 20.79 -2.31 -13.18
C PHE A 630 21.39 -0.98 -13.64
N VAL A 631 22.32 -0.38 -12.88
CA VAL A 631 23.09 0.80 -13.32
C VAL A 631 24.13 0.40 -14.36
N GLU A 632 24.80 -0.74 -14.18
CA GLU A 632 25.78 -1.29 -15.13
C GLU A 632 25.15 -1.72 -16.47
N GLU A 633 23.86 -2.08 -16.45
CA GLU A 633 23.08 -2.43 -17.64
C GLU A 633 22.70 -1.21 -18.51
N ILE A 634 22.68 0.00 -17.93
CA ILE A 634 22.47 1.26 -18.67
C ILE A 634 23.70 1.57 -19.53
N PRO A 635 23.54 1.88 -20.83
CA PRO A 635 24.66 2.28 -21.68
C PRO A 635 25.43 3.48 -21.09
N ALA A 636 26.75 3.33 -20.89
CA ALA A 636 27.56 4.32 -20.18
C ALA A 636 27.52 5.74 -20.77
N TRP A 637 27.28 5.88 -22.08
CA TRP A 637 27.15 7.18 -22.76
C TRP A 637 25.84 7.93 -22.44
N LEU A 638 24.89 7.28 -21.75
CA LEU A 638 23.65 7.90 -21.24
C LEU A 638 23.78 8.36 -19.78
N LEU A 639 24.89 8.03 -19.10
CA LEU A 639 25.09 8.32 -17.68
C LEU A 639 25.96 9.56 -17.47
N GLU A 640 25.40 10.57 -16.79
CA GLU A 640 26.18 11.65 -16.18
C GLU A 640 26.61 11.20 -14.78
N GLN A 641 27.89 10.86 -14.63
CA GLN A 641 28.47 10.49 -13.33
C GLN A 641 29.14 11.71 -12.67
N GLU A 642 28.58 12.17 -11.56
CA GLU A 642 29.24 13.12 -10.66
C GLU A 642 29.89 12.33 -9.51
N GLU A 643 31.21 12.13 -9.57
CA GLU A 643 31.94 11.57 -8.42
C GLU A 643 31.97 12.58 -7.27
N GLN A 644 31.13 12.36 -6.25
CA GLN A 644 31.32 13.01 -4.95
C GLN A 644 32.68 12.57 -4.38
N PRO A 645 33.59 13.51 -4.02
CA PRO A 645 34.88 13.15 -3.45
C PRO A 645 34.66 12.46 -2.11
N SER A 646 34.97 11.16 -2.06
CA SER A 646 34.84 10.30 -0.88
C SER A 646 35.46 10.91 0.38
N VAL A 647 34.96 10.56 1.56
CA VAL A 647 35.52 11.03 2.83
C VAL A 647 37.03 10.72 2.95
N PHE A 648 37.50 9.60 2.37
CA PHE A 648 38.93 9.28 2.26
C PHE A 648 39.73 10.29 1.42
N SER A 649 39.19 10.76 0.29
CA SER A 649 39.82 11.81 -0.52
C SER A 649 39.82 13.18 0.18
N ARG A 650 38.77 13.51 0.94
CA ARG A 650 38.69 14.72 1.76
C ARG A 650 39.69 14.70 2.93
N ALA A 651 39.97 13.53 3.49
CA ALA A 651 40.99 13.35 4.52
C ALA A 651 42.43 13.47 3.94
N ALA A 652 42.69 12.84 2.79
CA ALA A 652 43.99 12.94 2.10
C ALA A 652 44.35 14.38 1.71
N GLY A 653 43.35 15.17 1.26
CA GLY A 653 43.54 16.58 0.89
C GLY A 653 43.78 17.56 2.05
N ARG A 654 43.75 17.11 3.31
CA ARG A 654 43.95 17.98 4.51
C ARG A 654 45.23 17.69 5.29
N SER A 655 46.11 16.82 4.79
CA SER A 655 47.39 16.52 5.45
C SER A 655 48.58 16.77 4.52
N TRP A 656 49.02 18.04 4.45
CA TRP A 656 50.42 18.49 4.49
C TRP A 656 50.49 20.03 4.30
N GLY A 657 50.25 20.76 5.38
CA GLY A 657 50.58 22.19 5.46
C GLY A 657 52.05 22.36 5.85
N GLY A 658 52.94 22.48 4.85
CA GLY A 658 54.38 22.71 5.05
C GLY A 658 54.89 23.80 4.11
N SER A 659 55.47 24.87 4.68
CA SER A 659 55.88 26.07 3.94
C SER A 659 56.99 25.83 2.91
N PRO A 660 57.04 26.63 1.82
CA PRO A 660 58.04 26.46 0.76
C PRO A 660 59.41 27.06 1.15
N SER A 661 60.49 26.32 0.90
CA SER A 661 61.86 26.86 0.83
C SER A 661 62.65 26.19 -0.30
N ALA A 662 63.51 26.96 -0.95
CA ALA A 662 64.11 26.60 -2.24
C ALA A 662 65.50 25.95 -2.10
N SER A 663 65.87 25.07 -3.03
CA SER A 663 67.15 25.09 -3.78
C SER A 663 67.25 23.89 -4.75
N SER A 664 68.34 23.82 -5.51
CA SER A 664 68.40 23.24 -6.86
C SER A 664 69.34 22.01 -6.99
N SER A 665 69.33 21.40 -8.19
CA SER A 665 70.35 20.49 -8.76
C SER A 665 70.43 19.07 -8.16
N ASP A 666 70.86 18.01 -8.86
CA ASP A 666 71.05 17.70 -10.29
C ASP A 666 71.29 16.16 -10.39
N ARG A 667 71.20 15.58 -11.60
CA ARG A 667 71.62 14.23 -12.03
C ARG A 667 70.76 13.03 -11.63
N GLY A 668 70.44 12.24 -12.66
CA GLY A 668 69.92 10.87 -12.52
C GLY A 668 70.88 9.84 -13.10
N PHE A 669 70.43 8.58 -13.16
CA PHE A 669 70.96 7.52 -14.02
C PHE A 669 69.85 6.48 -14.26
N GLY A 670 69.97 5.76 -15.39
CA GLY A 670 69.01 4.78 -15.94
C GLY A 670 68.79 3.49 -15.11
N GLU A 671 68.24 2.41 -15.68
CA GLU A 671 68.05 2.10 -17.11
C GLU A 671 66.80 1.20 -17.34
N ALA A 672 66.68 0.59 -18.52
CA ALA A 672 65.44 0.11 -19.11
C ALA A 672 64.90 -1.25 -18.63
N ALA A 673 63.58 -1.39 -18.79
CA ALA A 673 62.82 -2.53 -19.34
C ALA A 673 63.16 -3.99 -18.95
N SER A 674 62.11 -4.75 -18.60
CA SER A 674 62.04 -6.18 -18.88
C SER A 674 60.63 -6.59 -19.33
N SER A 675 60.56 -7.65 -20.14
CA SER A 675 59.32 -8.21 -20.69
C SER A 675 59.45 -9.74 -20.78
N GLY A 676 58.32 -10.46 -20.69
CA GLY A 676 58.19 -11.83 -21.22
C GLY A 676 58.50 -13.03 -20.31
N TRP A 677 57.42 -13.66 -19.82
CA TRP A 677 57.20 -15.11 -19.63
C TRP A 677 58.33 -16.10 -19.19
N GLY A 678 58.09 -16.78 -18.05
CA GLY A 678 57.82 -18.24 -18.05
C GLY A 678 58.89 -19.27 -17.57
N GLY A 679 58.69 -19.83 -16.36
CA GLY A 679 59.19 -21.15 -15.90
C GLY A 679 60.67 -21.26 -15.46
N ALA A 680 61.13 -22.27 -14.69
CA ALA A 680 60.46 -23.35 -13.92
C ALA A 680 61.46 -24.10 -12.97
N GLY A 681 60.95 -24.92 -12.02
CA GLY A 681 61.71 -25.94 -11.24
C GLY A 681 62.13 -25.52 -9.81
N SER A 682 62.28 -26.40 -8.80
CA SER A 682 62.02 -27.85 -8.60
C SER A 682 62.00 -28.14 -7.06
N GLY A 683 61.54 -29.27 -6.47
CA GLY A 683 60.88 -30.51 -6.94
C GLY A 683 60.90 -31.61 -5.83
N VAL A 684 60.19 -32.74 -6.05
CA VAL A 684 60.31 -34.05 -5.29
C VAL A 684 59.78 -34.02 -3.82
N GLN A 685 59.07 -34.97 -3.17
CA GLN A 685 58.37 -36.27 -3.42
C GLN A 685 57.14 -36.33 -2.45
N GLY A 686 56.26 -37.35 -2.28
CA GLY A 686 56.06 -38.69 -2.88
C GLY A 686 55.00 -39.51 -2.06
N SER A 687 54.47 -40.63 -2.61
CA SER A 687 53.69 -41.72 -1.96
C SER A 687 52.38 -41.37 -1.20
N SER A 688 51.16 -41.57 -1.74
CA SER A 688 50.34 -42.82 -1.83
C SER A 688 49.72 -43.30 -0.50
N ALA A 689 48.45 -43.75 -0.34
CA ALA A 689 47.40 -44.25 -1.26
C ALA A 689 46.00 -43.81 -0.72
N ASN A 690 44.96 -43.48 -1.50
CA ASN A 690 44.11 -44.28 -2.42
C ASN A 690 43.30 -45.43 -1.76
N ARG A 691 41.98 -45.24 -1.53
CA ARG A 691 40.87 -45.94 -2.24
C ARG A 691 39.47 -45.60 -1.72
N SER A 692 38.47 -45.94 -2.52
CA SER A 692 37.04 -45.66 -2.32
C SER A 692 36.16 -46.92 -2.54
N TRP A 693 34.84 -46.76 -2.35
CA TRP A 693 33.73 -47.69 -2.67
C TRP A 693 33.43 -48.85 -1.70
N GLY A 694 32.13 -49.09 -1.47
CA GLY A 694 31.59 -50.24 -0.75
C GLY A 694 30.09 -50.08 -0.43
N ARG A 695 29.25 -51.01 -0.90
CA ARG A 695 27.77 -50.92 -0.91
C ARG A 695 27.14 -52.11 -0.16
N SER A 696 26.06 -51.86 0.60
CA SER A 696 24.96 -52.78 0.96
C SER A 696 25.20 -54.16 1.62
N GLY A 697 24.53 -54.42 2.75
CA GLY A 697 23.50 -55.49 2.81
C GLY A 697 23.64 -56.67 3.80
N GLY A 698 22.70 -56.77 4.76
CA GLY A 698 22.28 -58.02 5.45
C GLY A 698 23.12 -58.53 6.64
N ILE A 699 22.63 -59.39 7.56
CA ILE A 699 21.31 -60.06 7.68
C ILE A 699 21.14 -60.65 9.11
N THR A 700 19.98 -60.42 9.78
CA THR A 700 19.23 -61.24 10.82
C THR A 700 19.95 -61.91 12.02
N THR A 701 19.36 -62.41 13.12
CA THR A 701 18.00 -62.84 13.59
C THR A 701 17.88 -62.56 15.12
N GLY A 702 16.75 -62.60 15.84
CA GLY A 702 15.33 -62.89 15.57
C GLY A 702 14.55 -63.19 16.88
N TRP A 703 13.27 -63.62 16.78
CA TRP A 703 12.31 -64.00 17.86
C TRP A 703 11.65 -62.82 18.64
N GLY A 704 10.32 -62.71 18.79
CA GLY A 704 9.18 -63.42 18.16
C GLY A 704 7.80 -63.07 18.78
N ALA A 705 6.72 -63.15 17.99
CA ALA A 705 5.26 -63.12 18.32
C ALA A 705 4.68 -61.90 19.11
N ALA A 706 3.52 -61.26 18.83
CA ALA A 706 2.25 -61.50 18.12
C ALA A 706 1.02 -61.78 19.03
N SER A 707 -0.16 -61.26 18.60
CA SER A 707 -1.51 -61.28 19.25
C SER A 707 -1.71 -60.39 20.50
N GLY A 708 -2.91 -59.88 20.83
CA GLY A 708 -4.20 -59.87 20.11
C GLY A 708 -5.42 -59.70 21.05
N GLY A 709 -6.46 -58.96 20.63
CA GLY A 709 -7.76 -58.83 21.33
C GLY A 709 -7.81 -57.81 22.50
N GLY A 710 -8.98 -57.33 22.96
CA GLY A 710 -10.33 -57.56 22.44
C GLY A 710 -11.46 -57.56 23.50
N ALA A 711 -12.00 -56.39 23.84
CA ALA A 711 -13.35 -56.14 24.42
C ALA A 711 -13.76 -56.71 25.81
N THR A 712 -14.94 -56.23 26.26
CA THR A 712 -15.75 -56.58 27.47
C THR A 712 -15.35 -55.96 28.82
N ALA A 713 -16.23 -55.80 29.83
CA ALA A 713 -17.65 -55.40 29.88
C ALA A 713 -18.11 -55.26 31.37
N SER A 714 -19.18 -54.48 31.64
CA SER A 714 -19.95 -54.43 32.92
C SER A 714 -19.21 -53.92 34.19
N GLY A 715 -19.87 -53.42 35.24
CA GLY A 715 -21.29 -53.19 35.51
C GLY A 715 -21.54 -52.74 36.98
N PHE A 716 -22.82 -52.59 37.37
CA PHE A 716 -23.35 -52.10 38.68
C PHE A 716 -23.23 -50.58 38.97
N GLY A 717 -24.23 -49.92 39.57
CA GLY A 717 -25.54 -50.41 40.05
C GLY A 717 -26.55 -49.30 40.34
N SER A 718 -27.84 -49.67 40.41
CA SER A 718 -29.03 -48.80 40.56
C SER A 718 -29.46 -48.58 42.02
N THR A 719 -30.34 -47.59 42.28
CA THR A 719 -31.56 -47.58 43.16
C THR A 719 -32.07 -46.12 43.24
N ALA A 720 -33.14 -45.69 42.56
CA ALA A 720 -34.57 -45.75 42.93
C ALA A 720 -34.99 -44.96 44.20
N GLY A 721 -35.95 -44.03 44.07
CA GLY A 721 -36.54 -43.28 45.18
C GLY A 721 -37.59 -42.24 44.71
N ASN A 722 -38.81 -42.27 45.26
CA ASN A 722 -40.01 -41.62 44.72
C ASN A 722 -40.71 -40.72 45.78
N ARG A 723 -41.36 -39.62 45.34
CA ARG A 723 -42.52 -38.84 45.93
C ARG A 723 -42.49 -37.40 45.35
N GLN A 724 -43.56 -36.84 44.80
CA GLN A 724 -44.78 -36.29 45.44
C GLN A 724 -44.48 -35.27 46.55
N GLY A 725 -45.04 -34.06 46.60
CA GLY A 725 -46.04 -33.39 45.74
C GLY A 725 -46.32 -31.96 46.25
N GLU A 726 -47.43 -31.34 45.79
CA GLU A 726 -47.88 -29.95 46.08
C GLU A 726 -47.00 -28.85 45.40
N GLY A 727 -47.52 -27.81 44.74
CA GLY A 727 -48.86 -27.19 44.73
C GLY A 727 -48.69 -25.74 45.19
N VAL A 728 -49.00 -24.68 44.44
CA VAL A 728 -50.33 -24.29 43.95
C VAL A 728 -50.18 -23.14 42.90
N SER A 729 -50.92 -23.27 41.78
CA SER A 729 -51.68 -22.27 40.96
C SER A 729 -51.39 -20.75 41.04
N THR A 730 -51.64 -19.88 40.04
CA THR A 730 -52.39 -19.86 38.75
C THR A 730 -51.60 -18.98 37.74
N PHE A 731 -51.95 -18.65 36.49
CA PHE A 731 -53.10 -18.86 35.57
C PHE A 731 -52.53 -19.37 34.21
N GLY A 732 -53.17 -19.48 33.03
CA GLY A 732 -54.48 -19.08 32.47
C GLY A 732 -54.23 -18.42 31.09
N VAL A 733 -54.60 -19.07 29.98
CA VAL A 733 -54.09 -18.76 28.62
C VAL A 733 -55.22 -18.60 27.59
N LYS A 734 -54.98 -17.76 26.55
CA LYS A 734 -55.67 -17.61 25.23
C LYS A 734 -56.76 -16.52 25.13
N PRO A 735 -57.09 -15.97 23.91
CA PRO A 735 -56.34 -15.95 22.63
C PRO A 735 -56.34 -14.60 21.83
N ASN A 736 -55.56 -14.58 20.73
CA ASN A 736 -55.76 -13.87 19.42
C ASN A 736 -55.77 -12.31 19.29
N ALA A 737 -54.91 -11.81 18.39
CA ALA A 737 -55.24 -11.14 17.10
C ALA A 737 -54.31 -9.94 16.72
N TYR A 738 -53.64 -10.05 15.57
CA TYR A 738 -53.06 -9.00 14.69
C TYR A 738 -52.48 -7.68 15.29
N ALA A 739 -51.18 -7.41 15.04
CA ALA A 739 -50.73 -6.39 14.06
C ALA A 739 -49.25 -5.88 14.22
N SER A 740 -48.51 -5.96 13.11
CA SER A 740 -47.46 -5.00 12.68
C SER A 740 -46.03 -5.00 13.29
N LYS A 741 -45.08 -4.67 12.38
CA LYS A 741 -43.77 -4.01 12.53
C LYS A 741 -42.51 -4.80 12.99
N THR A 742 -41.55 -4.77 12.06
CA THR A 742 -40.07 -4.67 12.22
C THR A 742 -39.29 -5.76 12.96
N ALA A 743 -38.35 -6.37 12.23
CA ALA A 743 -37.28 -7.21 12.77
C ALA A 743 -36.26 -6.40 13.61
N PRO A 744 -35.58 -7.01 14.60
CA PRO A 744 -34.63 -6.32 15.47
C PRO A 744 -33.31 -6.01 14.75
N ALA A 745 -32.73 -4.85 15.06
CA ALA A 745 -31.45 -4.40 14.51
C ALA A 745 -30.25 -5.00 15.25
N ALA A 746 -29.18 -5.31 14.50
CA ALA A 746 -27.85 -5.57 15.05
C ALA A 746 -27.21 -4.27 15.60
N PRO A 747 -26.27 -4.34 16.56
CA PRO A 747 -25.63 -3.15 17.12
C PRO A 747 -24.76 -2.43 16.08
N SER A 748 -25.14 -1.19 15.75
CA SER A 748 -24.40 -0.33 14.83
C SER A 748 -23.34 0.48 15.58
N PHE A 749 -22.09 0.36 15.15
CA PHE A 749 -21.05 1.35 15.40
C PHE A 749 -20.91 2.24 14.15
N GLY A 750 -20.83 3.55 14.33
CA GLY A 750 -20.67 4.52 13.23
C GLY A 750 -21.98 5.02 12.60
N LYS A 751 -22.55 6.09 13.16
CA LYS A 751 -23.48 6.95 12.39
C LYS A 751 -22.66 7.84 11.46
N ALA A 752 -22.97 7.80 10.16
CA ALA A 752 -22.63 8.90 9.27
C ALA A 752 -23.38 10.17 9.71
N PHE A 753 -22.73 11.33 9.64
CA PHE A 753 -23.38 12.61 9.92
C PHE A 753 -24.43 12.92 8.85
N SER A 754 -25.71 12.87 9.22
CA SER A 754 -26.80 13.47 8.45
C SER A 754 -27.09 14.86 9.01
N VAL A 755 -26.62 15.91 8.33
CA VAL A 755 -27.05 17.29 8.63
C VAL A 755 -28.55 17.39 8.36
N GLN A 756 -29.33 17.81 9.36
CA GLN A 756 -30.71 18.21 9.15
C GLN A 756 -30.73 19.66 8.67
N LYS A 757 -31.30 19.89 7.49
CA LYS A 757 -31.55 21.24 6.95
C LYS A 757 -32.41 22.03 7.94
N ALA A 758 -32.05 23.28 8.21
CA ALA A 758 -32.89 24.18 8.99
C ALA A 758 -34.13 24.60 8.18
N ASP A 759 -35.28 24.82 8.82
CA ASP A 759 -36.49 25.26 8.12
C ASP A 759 -36.38 26.70 7.58
N HIS A 760 -35.52 27.53 8.20
CA HIS A 760 -35.24 28.91 7.81
C HIS A 760 -33.88 29.35 8.35
N LEU A 761 -33.29 30.38 7.73
CA LEU A 761 -32.07 31.03 8.21
C LEU A 761 -32.39 32.25 9.10
N PRO A 762 -31.55 32.61 10.08
CA PRO A 762 -31.76 33.77 10.95
C PRO A 762 -31.36 35.11 10.31
N TYR A 763 -30.99 35.12 9.02
CA TYR A 763 -30.58 36.27 8.24
C TYR A 763 -31.09 36.17 6.80
N SER A 764 -31.30 37.31 6.15
CA SER A 764 -31.82 37.44 4.78
C SER A 764 -30.81 38.08 3.82
N GLU A 765 -31.08 38.04 2.52
CA GLU A 765 -30.32 38.80 1.52
C GLU A 765 -30.33 40.31 1.84
N GLY A 766 -29.19 40.97 1.67
CA GLY A 766 -28.96 42.36 2.03
C GLY A 766 -28.56 42.61 3.49
N GLU A 767 -28.68 41.62 4.38
CA GLU A 767 -28.33 41.79 5.80
C GLU A 767 -26.84 41.60 6.08
N ARG A 768 -26.35 42.24 7.16
CA ARG A 768 -24.98 42.04 7.64
C ARG A 768 -24.86 40.78 8.48
N VAL A 769 -23.82 40.01 8.20
CA VAL A 769 -23.47 38.77 8.91
C VAL A 769 -21.99 38.73 9.23
N LYS A 770 -21.65 38.05 10.32
CA LYS A 770 -20.29 37.84 10.80
C LYS A 770 -19.93 36.37 10.71
N HIS A 771 -18.80 36.10 10.06
CA HIS A 771 -18.17 34.79 10.00
C HIS A 771 -16.92 34.76 10.87
N VAL A 772 -16.72 33.69 11.62
CA VAL A 772 -15.60 33.53 12.56
C VAL A 772 -14.23 33.73 11.87
N LYS A 773 -14.08 33.25 10.63
CA LYS A 773 -12.83 33.35 9.84
C LYS A 773 -12.75 34.55 8.90
N PHE A 774 -13.87 35.09 8.43
CA PHE A 774 -13.91 36.07 7.33
C PHE A 774 -14.33 37.48 7.75
N GLY A 775 -14.67 37.66 9.03
CA GLY A 775 -15.14 38.94 9.56
C GLY A 775 -16.58 39.24 9.18
N GLU A 776 -16.90 40.51 9.07
CA GLU A 776 -18.24 40.98 8.71
C GLU A 776 -18.38 41.13 7.19
N GLY A 777 -19.59 40.89 6.71
CA GLY A 777 -19.94 40.92 5.29
C GLY A 777 -21.43 41.11 5.08
N THR A 778 -21.84 41.29 3.82
CA THR A 778 -23.24 41.45 3.42
C THR A 778 -23.70 40.24 2.63
N VAL A 779 -24.82 39.63 3.03
CA VAL A 779 -25.41 38.52 2.27
C VAL A 779 -25.90 39.03 0.92
N LYS A 780 -25.41 38.43 -0.17
CA LYS A 780 -25.77 38.81 -1.55
C LYS A 780 -26.81 37.89 -2.17
N LYS A 781 -26.81 36.61 -1.80
CA LYS A 781 -27.74 35.61 -2.33
C LYS A 781 -27.92 34.45 -1.36
N ILE A 782 -29.14 33.90 -1.26
CA ILE A 782 -29.46 32.65 -0.55
C ILE A 782 -30.17 31.73 -1.55
N GLU A 783 -29.56 30.59 -1.88
CA GLU A 783 -30.13 29.59 -2.80
C GLU A 783 -30.57 28.35 -2.00
N ASP A 784 -31.82 27.90 -2.20
CA ASP A 784 -32.37 26.79 -1.41
C ASP A 784 -31.97 25.42 -1.97
N GLY A 785 -30.99 24.78 -1.34
CA GLY A 785 -30.51 23.46 -1.72
C GLY A 785 -31.30 22.31 -1.09
N GLY A 786 -31.29 21.14 -1.74
CA GLY A 786 -32.04 19.95 -1.28
C GLY A 786 -31.59 19.36 0.06
N LYS A 787 -30.44 19.79 0.62
CA LYS A 787 -29.90 19.33 1.91
C LYS A 787 -29.44 20.44 2.86
N ASP A 788 -29.17 21.64 2.34
CA ASP A 788 -28.83 22.84 3.11
C ASP A 788 -29.01 24.08 2.21
N PHE A 789 -29.01 25.28 2.78
CA PHE A 789 -29.00 26.54 2.02
C PHE A 789 -27.58 26.90 1.58
N GLU A 790 -27.41 27.35 0.33
CA GLU A 790 -26.16 27.95 -0.15
C GLU A 790 -26.23 29.47 0.00
N VAL A 791 -25.34 30.04 0.81
CA VAL A 791 -25.30 31.47 1.13
C VAL A 791 -24.08 32.10 0.47
N THR A 792 -24.31 33.12 -0.37
CA THR A 792 -23.27 33.96 -0.95
C THR A 792 -23.13 35.23 -0.11
N VAL A 793 -21.95 35.47 0.47
CA VAL A 793 -21.65 36.66 1.29
C VAL A 793 -20.47 37.41 0.68
N GLU A 794 -20.59 38.73 0.54
CA GLU A 794 -19.46 39.62 0.25
C GLU A 794 -18.86 40.10 1.58
N PHE A 795 -17.69 39.58 1.93
CA PHE A 795 -16.97 39.94 3.15
C PHE A 795 -16.02 41.12 2.91
N ASP A 796 -16.05 42.11 3.80
CA ASP A 796 -15.34 43.38 3.66
C ASP A 796 -13.81 43.22 3.44
N ARG A 797 -13.22 42.12 3.94
CA ARG A 797 -11.78 41.85 3.90
C ARG A 797 -11.33 40.79 2.88
N VAL A 798 -12.22 39.89 2.46
CA VAL A 798 -11.84 38.69 1.67
C VAL A 798 -12.72 38.47 0.43
N GLY A 799 -13.57 39.44 0.10
CA GLY A 799 -14.44 39.41 -1.08
C GLY A 799 -15.59 38.41 -0.98
N VAL A 800 -16.12 38.04 -2.14
CA VAL A 800 -17.30 37.16 -2.24
C VAL A 800 -16.92 35.70 -1.93
N LYS A 801 -17.69 35.05 -1.04
CA LYS A 801 -17.59 33.63 -0.71
C LYS A 801 -18.98 32.97 -0.77
N LYS A 802 -19.04 31.77 -1.33
CA LYS A 802 -20.22 30.89 -1.34
C LYS A 802 -20.02 29.79 -0.30
N MET A 803 -20.99 29.59 0.59
CA MET A 803 -20.85 28.74 1.78
C MET A 803 -22.18 28.06 2.12
N PHE A 804 -22.16 26.79 2.53
CA PHE A 804 -23.35 26.09 3.03
C PHE A 804 -23.67 26.54 4.47
N ALA A 805 -24.92 26.96 4.72
CA ALA A 805 -25.33 27.64 5.94
C ALA A 805 -25.03 26.84 7.23
N SER A 806 -25.22 25.51 7.22
CA SER A 806 -24.98 24.64 8.37
C SER A 806 -23.51 24.59 8.80
N PHE A 807 -22.59 24.75 7.84
CA PHE A 807 -21.15 24.79 8.09
C PHE A 807 -20.65 26.21 8.33
N ALA A 808 -21.27 27.20 7.68
CA ALA A 808 -20.93 28.61 7.74
C ALA A 808 -21.10 29.22 9.14
N LYS A 809 -22.09 28.78 9.94
CA LYS A 809 -22.37 29.31 11.29
C LYS A 809 -22.39 30.86 11.35
N LEU A 810 -22.95 31.49 10.31
CA LEU A 810 -23.04 32.95 10.22
C LEU A 810 -23.93 33.50 11.34
N LEU A 811 -23.42 34.50 12.04
CA LEU A 811 -24.17 35.25 13.04
C LEU A 811 -24.63 36.57 12.42
N LYS A 812 -25.90 36.93 12.58
CA LYS A 812 -26.40 38.25 12.20
C LYS A 812 -25.78 39.33 13.09
N VAL A 813 -25.43 40.47 12.48
CA VAL A 813 -24.84 41.65 13.16
C VAL A 813 -25.95 42.65 13.49
#